data_AF-A0AB38WX04-F1
#
_entry.id   AF-A0AB38WX04-F1
#
_cell.length_a   1.000
_cell.length_b   1.000
_cell.length_c   1.000
_cell.angle_alpha   90.00
_cell.angle_beta   90.00
_cell.angle_gamma   90.00
#
_symmetry.space_group_name_H-M   'P 1'
#
loop_
_entity.id
_entity.type
_entity.pdbx_description
1 polymer ?
#
loop_
_entity_poly.entity_id
_entity_poly.type
_entity_poly.pdbx_seq_one_letter_code
_entity_poly.pdbx_strand_id
1 'polypeptide(L)'
;MEGLVIPGTPEADDLVGTADNDTITANAGDDTLTGGAGNDLLDGGAGFDTAVFAGNAADYSTGVNESAQRTITHTATGDTDILVNIQRLQFDNISTDVLLNPDNTSPGLIRGLGGDAGFGEDFLARNDDGSTVQIDITPIFENGLNFFGTVYQGLWINNNGSVTFTGPRGTFTPDVITGVSNNPNITPFFADVDTRGGEVAPTPGGNSQGSNLVHWDFNTLGDQLIVTWDDVGYFSSRTDLLNAFQLILTDRGNGDFDIQFRYEEVNWTTGNASGGTNGLGGTVARAGYTSGTGVEGTFFELPQSGNQDEILSLDVIPGNTGLIGIWNFAVRNGGVVDSIVPLLPPVGAGGWVAGDPHLATLDGVGYDFQAAGEFVLLRGTDSDFELQARMVPVGDNVSVNQAIATNLGGTAVMIDANDATPLHIGGVATEIEDFGSVAVGNDRIFREGDTYIIVYAGADNVVGNGDSQVRVIVRDGRVDIDVRLNEELLGRLEGLLGDGDGDASNDVARADGTVLARPFAFADLYGQYREDWRVASEADSLFTYDAGESLDGFYLPEFPGEIVSLDTLDPAVRDAAIAAALDAGLIQGTPNFENAVLDFALTGDSSFFDSAAEVPASVTETVTTADPVSLNLEGTEGNDTLLGATLDDTLSGLGGDDRLEGRGGNDQLSGSEGNDTLDGGAGDDRISSSDGNDLAIGGAGNDNIGGGLGDDTLDGGDGDDILGGGFGADSVTGGAGNDVVAGGAGDDTLSGGDGNDSMSGSFGNDLIDGGEGADDIGGGTGQDTIDAGAGNDSVGGGEGDDSILGGDGNDFLAGGGRNDTIDGGAGNDTINAGAGNDVITGGTGADQFVFSAFFDGEADVITDFEDGLDSFFIRRFDPDTGVENINNGGNGLAGFVTAMNIVDVAGGAQMTVNGNTILVEGITAAQLTVDDFTFL
;
A
#
# COMPACT_ATOMS: atom_id res chain seq x y z
N MET A 1 -23.46 -16.09 -1.25
CA MET A 1 -24.80 -16.07 -0.61
C MET A 1 -25.62 -15.01 -1.34
N GLU A 2 -26.80 -14.57 -0.87
CA GLU A 2 -27.50 -13.45 -1.54
C GLU A 2 -26.75 -12.15 -1.19
N GLY A 3 -26.21 -11.46 -2.19
CA GLY A 3 -25.48 -10.20 -1.97
C GLY A 3 -26.37 -9.11 -1.37
N LEU A 4 -25.71 -8.18 -0.69
CA LEU A 4 -26.26 -7.05 0.01
C LEU A 4 -26.87 -6.02 -0.95
N VAL A 5 -27.92 -5.34 -0.48
CA VAL A 5 -28.44 -4.12 -1.11
C VAL A 5 -28.16 -2.96 -0.18
N ILE A 6 -27.23 -2.08 -0.57
CA ILE A 6 -26.72 -0.98 0.26
C ILE A 6 -27.22 0.36 -0.29
N PRO A 7 -28.19 1.02 0.37
CA PRO A 7 -28.64 2.35 -0.02
C PRO A 7 -27.86 3.46 0.68
N GLY A 8 -27.36 4.44 -0.08
CA GLY A 8 -26.75 5.67 0.42
C GLY A 8 -27.75 6.71 0.93
N THR A 9 -27.25 7.79 1.48
CA THR A 9 -27.95 9.00 1.92
C THR A 9 -27.83 10.14 0.88
N PRO A 10 -28.54 11.27 1.05
CA PRO A 10 -28.35 12.47 0.22
C PRO A 10 -27.12 13.33 0.59
N GLU A 11 -26.17 12.79 1.35
CA GLU A 11 -24.90 13.40 1.74
C GLU A 11 -23.75 12.49 1.26
N ALA A 12 -22.50 12.98 1.27
CA ALA A 12 -21.34 12.17 0.89
C ALA A 12 -21.18 10.94 1.79
N ASP A 13 -21.22 9.75 1.20
CA ASP A 13 -21.15 8.45 1.86
C ASP A 13 -19.88 7.68 1.47
N ASP A 14 -19.46 6.77 2.35
CA ASP A 14 -18.48 5.72 2.06
C ASP A 14 -19.19 4.36 2.23
N LEU A 15 -19.45 3.68 1.12
CA LEU A 15 -20.32 2.50 1.02
C LEU A 15 -19.50 1.29 0.58
N VAL A 16 -19.42 0.28 1.44
CA VAL A 16 -18.59 -0.91 1.23
C VAL A 16 -19.46 -2.18 1.19
N GLY A 17 -19.30 -2.94 0.11
CA GLY A 17 -19.89 -4.25 -0.14
C GLY A 17 -19.06 -5.40 0.43
N THR A 18 -19.37 -6.62 0.00
CA THR A 18 -18.92 -7.90 0.52
C THR A 18 -18.24 -8.70 -0.59
N ALA A 19 -17.97 -9.99 -0.36
CA ALA A 19 -17.40 -10.89 -1.38
C ALA A 19 -18.46 -11.59 -2.26
N ASP A 20 -19.74 -11.18 -2.14
CA ASP A 20 -20.87 -11.69 -2.91
C ASP A 20 -21.37 -10.62 -3.90
N ASN A 21 -22.15 -11.02 -4.92
CA ASN A 21 -22.72 -10.10 -5.90
C ASN A 21 -23.70 -9.07 -5.28
N ASP A 22 -23.21 -7.87 -5.01
CA ASP A 22 -23.90 -6.82 -4.28
C ASP A 22 -24.57 -5.79 -5.18
N THR A 23 -25.46 -4.99 -4.61
CA THR A 23 -26.05 -3.82 -5.26
C THR A 23 -25.95 -2.61 -4.34
N ILE A 24 -25.03 -1.72 -4.67
CA ILE A 24 -24.79 -0.47 -3.96
C ILE A 24 -25.44 0.65 -4.75
N THR A 25 -26.30 1.44 -4.12
CA THR A 25 -26.96 2.59 -4.75
C THR A 25 -26.86 3.80 -3.83
N ALA A 26 -25.87 4.63 -4.13
CA ALA A 26 -25.72 5.97 -3.59
C ALA A 26 -26.82 6.90 -4.12
N ASN A 27 -27.13 7.97 -3.37
CA ASN A 27 -28.26 8.85 -3.66
C ASN A 27 -27.78 10.20 -4.22
N ALA A 28 -27.36 11.14 -3.38
CA ALA A 28 -26.80 12.41 -3.84
C ALA A 28 -25.64 12.77 -2.92
N GLY A 29 -24.54 13.31 -3.43
CA GLY A 29 -23.31 13.39 -2.64
C GLY A 29 -22.12 13.04 -3.51
N ASP A 30 -20.91 13.31 -3.02
CA ASP A 30 -19.69 12.82 -3.68
C ASP A 30 -19.30 11.54 -2.93
N ASP A 31 -19.77 10.40 -3.43
CA ASP A 31 -19.82 9.14 -2.70
C ASP A 31 -18.63 8.23 -3.06
N THR A 32 -18.16 7.42 -2.12
CA THR A 32 -17.14 6.38 -2.35
C THR A 32 -17.79 5.01 -2.23
N LEU A 33 -17.63 4.16 -3.24
CA LEU A 33 -18.30 2.87 -3.37
C LEU A 33 -17.25 1.76 -3.57
N THR A 34 -17.21 0.77 -2.69
CA THR A 34 -16.33 -0.40 -2.81
C THR A 34 -17.21 -1.64 -2.95
N GLY A 35 -17.18 -2.33 -4.10
CA GLY A 35 -18.02 -3.52 -4.34
C GLY A 35 -17.55 -4.76 -3.57
N GLY A 36 -16.24 -5.02 -3.63
CA GLY A 36 -15.63 -6.22 -3.08
C GLY A 36 -15.38 -7.26 -4.17
N ALA A 37 -15.60 -8.53 -3.86
CA ALA A 37 -15.48 -9.62 -4.84
C ALA A 37 -16.88 -10.06 -5.32
N GLY A 38 -16.97 -10.64 -6.51
CA GLY A 38 -18.25 -10.98 -7.13
C GLY A 38 -18.62 -10.02 -8.26
N ASN A 39 -19.85 -10.11 -8.76
CA ASN A 39 -20.33 -9.29 -9.87
C ASN A 39 -21.35 -8.28 -9.32
N ASP A 40 -20.86 -7.10 -9.00
CA ASP A 40 -21.57 -6.08 -8.25
C ASP A 40 -22.26 -5.06 -9.18
N LEU A 41 -23.22 -4.34 -8.63
CA LEU A 41 -23.81 -3.15 -9.25
C LEU A 41 -23.51 -1.95 -8.36
N LEU A 42 -22.65 -1.05 -8.85
CA LEU A 42 -22.26 0.19 -8.15
C LEU A 42 -22.93 1.38 -8.83
N ASP A 43 -23.95 1.96 -8.20
CA ASP A 43 -24.66 3.15 -8.67
C ASP A 43 -24.34 4.36 -7.78
N GLY A 44 -23.51 5.29 -8.26
CA GLY A 44 -23.09 6.51 -7.55
C GLY A 44 -24.23 7.51 -7.29
N GLY A 45 -25.35 7.40 -8.00
CA GLY A 45 -26.42 8.39 -7.86
C GLY A 45 -26.05 9.76 -8.45
N ALA A 46 -26.22 10.84 -7.69
CA ALA A 46 -26.02 12.20 -8.16
C ALA A 46 -24.90 12.94 -7.40
N GLY A 47 -23.71 12.96 -7.99
CA GLY A 47 -22.60 13.83 -7.60
C GLY A 47 -21.30 13.36 -8.26
N PHE A 48 -20.18 13.54 -7.58
CA PHE A 48 -18.87 13.06 -8.03
C PHE A 48 -18.45 11.82 -7.24
N ASP A 49 -18.68 10.66 -7.83
CA ASP A 49 -18.64 9.38 -7.15
C ASP A 49 -17.43 8.55 -7.57
N THR A 50 -16.83 7.89 -6.60
CA THR A 50 -15.61 7.09 -6.71
C THR A 50 -15.93 5.62 -6.51
N ALA A 51 -15.59 4.77 -7.47
CA ALA A 51 -15.57 3.33 -7.25
C ALA A 51 -14.15 2.85 -6.96
N VAL A 52 -13.99 2.11 -5.88
CA VAL A 52 -12.69 1.62 -5.39
C VAL A 52 -12.56 0.14 -5.73
N PHE A 53 -11.42 -0.22 -6.33
CA PHE A 53 -11.08 -1.57 -6.73
C PHE A 53 -9.74 -1.96 -6.11
N ALA A 54 -9.71 -3.09 -5.42
CA ALA A 54 -8.50 -3.60 -4.79
C ALA A 54 -7.55 -4.19 -5.85
N GLY A 55 -6.29 -3.78 -5.85
CA GLY A 55 -5.29 -4.18 -6.83
C GLY A 55 -5.01 -3.12 -7.91
N ASN A 56 -4.21 -3.51 -8.90
CA ASN A 56 -3.68 -2.56 -9.88
C ASN A 56 -4.70 -2.31 -10.99
N ALA A 57 -4.71 -1.11 -11.58
CA ALA A 57 -5.57 -0.82 -12.73
C ALA A 57 -5.38 -1.80 -13.92
N ALA A 58 -4.18 -2.39 -14.03
CA ALA A 58 -3.85 -3.39 -15.05
C ALA A 58 -4.50 -4.77 -14.81
N ASP A 59 -4.88 -5.08 -13.57
CA ASP A 59 -5.57 -6.31 -13.20
C ASP A 59 -7.03 -6.28 -13.63
N TYR A 60 -7.52 -5.12 -14.06
CA TYR A 60 -8.89 -4.92 -14.48
C TYR A 60 -8.95 -4.54 -15.97
N SER A 61 -10.00 -5.02 -16.62
CA SER A 61 -10.33 -4.65 -17.99
C SER A 61 -11.67 -3.95 -18.03
N THR A 62 -11.75 -2.81 -18.71
CA THR A 62 -13.01 -2.08 -18.85
C THR A 62 -13.76 -2.55 -20.09
N GLY A 63 -15.09 -2.59 -20.00
CA GLY A 63 -15.96 -3.13 -21.03
C GLY A 63 -17.35 -2.52 -21.03
N VAL A 64 -18.19 -3.03 -21.92
CA VAL A 64 -19.61 -2.66 -22.01
C VAL A 64 -20.41 -3.94 -22.25
N ASN A 65 -21.46 -4.16 -21.46
CA ASN A 65 -22.30 -5.35 -21.56
C ASN A 65 -23.35 -5.26 -22.71
N GLU A 66 -24.10 -6.34 -22.94
CA GLU A 66 -25.13 -6.39 -24.01
C GLU A 66 -26.26 -5.34 -23.85
N SER A 67 -26.40 -4.74 -22.66
CA SER A 67 -27.38 -3.69 -22.34
C SER A 67 -26.77 -2.27 -22.40
N ALA A 68 -25.55 -2.13 -22.93
CA ALA A 68 -24.79 -0.88 -23.01
C ALA A 68 -24.40 -0.25 -21.66
N GLN A 69 -24.36 -1.03 -20.59
CA GLN A 69 -23.87 -0.58 -19.28
C GLN A 69 -22.37 -0.83 -19.17
N ARG A 70 -21.64 0.08 -18.51
CA ARG A 70 -20.20 -0.04 -18.30
C ARG A 70 -19.93 -1.19 -17.34
N THR A 71 -18.86 -1.92 -17.65
CA THR A 71 -18.38 -2.98 -16.79
C THR A 71 -16.90 -2.84 -16.54
N ILE A 72 -16.47 -3.28 -15.37
CA ILE A 72 -15.07 -3.50 -15.05
C ILE A 72 -14.90 -4.96 -14.66
N THR A 73 -13.97 -5.64 -15.32
CA THR A 73 -13.78 -7.07 -15.17
C THR A 73 -12.39 -7.34 -14.64
N HIS A 74 -12.29 -7.95 -13.46
CA HIS A 74 -11.02 -8.43 -12.94
C HIS A 74 -10.51 -9.54 -13.85
N THR A 75 -9.32 -9.36 -14.43
CA THR A 75 -8.76 -10.21 -15.49
C THR A 75 -8.39 -11.60 -14.98
N ALA A 76 -7.96 -11.72 -13.72
CA ALA A 76 -7.66 -13.00 -13.08
C ALA A 76 -8.90 -13.79 -12.60
N THR A 77 -9.85 -13.15 -11.91
CA THR A 77 -11.02 -13.86 -11.35
C THR A 77 -12.18 -13.99 -12.36
N GLY A 78 -12.26 -13.08 -13.34
CA GLY A 78 -13.36 -12.98 -14.29
C GLY A 78 -14.61 -12.29 -13.74
N ASP A 79 -14.56 -11.84 -12.48
CA ASP A 79 -15.60 -11.07 -11.83
C ASP A 79 -15.81 -9.76 -12.55
N THR A 80 -17.08 -9.39 -12.74
CA THR A 80 -17.48 -8.26 -13.58
C THR A 80 -18.52 -7.40 -12.88
N ASP A 81 -18.10 -6.21 -12.49
CA ASP A 81 -18.95 -5.22 -11.85
C ASP A 81 -19.56 -4.27 -12.87
N ILE A 82 -20.79 -3.85 -12.61
CA ILE A 82 -21.54 -2.90 -13.43
C ILE A 82 -21.46 -1.52 -12.76
N LEU A 83 -20.94 -0.55 -13.51
CA LEU A 83 -20.77 0.82 -13.05
C LEU A 83 -21.89 1.72 -13.58
N VAL A 84 -22.59 2.39 -12.67
CA VAL A 84 -23.66 3.35 -12.96
C VAL A 84 -23.35 4.65 -12.21
N ASN A 85 -23.36 5.79 -12.90
CA ASN A 85 -23.10 7.11 -12.30
C ASN A 85 -21.78 7.24 -11.50
N ILE A 86 -20.71 6.51 -11.87
CA ILE A 86 -19.36 6.63 -11.26
C ILE A 86 -18.44 7.49 -12.15
N GLN A 87 -17.68 8.41 -11.55
CA GLN A 87 -16.81 9.38 -12.25
C GLN A 87 -15.32 9.14 -12.01
N ARG A 88 -14.96 8.44 -10.92
CA ARG A 88 -13.58 8.11 -10.57
C ARG A 88 -13.44 6.60 -10.33
N LEU A 89 -12.41 5.98 -10.90
CA LEU A 89 -11.88 4.74 -10.37
C LEU A 89 -10.65 5.00 -9.55
N GLN A 90 -10.61 4.36 -8.40
CA GLN A 90 -9.45 4.32 -7.54
C GLN A 90 -8.92 2.89 -7.51
N PHE A 91 -7.63 2.78 -7.80
CA PHE A 91 -6.84 1.56 -7.75
C PHE A 91 -5.63 1.83 -6.86
N ASP A 92 -5.04 0.78 -6.29
CA ASP A 92 -4.01 0.94 -5.26
C ASP A 92 -2.69 1.55 -5.80
N ASN A 93 -2.45 1.48 -7.12
CA ASN A 93 -1.18 1.85 -7.75
C ASN A 93 -1.15 3.15 -8.56
N ILE A 94 -2.22 3.96 -8.53
CA ILE A 94 -2.25 5.24 -9.26
C ILE A 94 -2.52 6.38 -8.27
N SER A 95 -1.56 7.31 -8.14
CA SER A 95 -1.64 8.47 -7.23
C SER A 95 -2.53 9.61 -7.75
N THR A 96 -2.99 9.51 -8.99
CA THR A 96 -3.98 10.40 -9.60
C THR A 96 -5.18 9.59 -10.03
N ASP A 97 -6.36 10.02 -9.61
CA ASP A 97 -7.65 9.49 -10.06
C ASP A 97 -7.64 9.03 -11.52
N VAL A 98 -7.97 7.76 -11.79
CA VAL A 98 -8.42 7.37 -13.12
C VAL A 98 -9.82 7.94 -13.25
N LEU A 99 -9.91 9.19 -13.69
CA LEU A 99 -11.17 9.77 -14.09
C LEU A 99 -11.75 8.88 -15.18
N LEU A 100 -12.81 8.15 -14.85
CA LEU A 100 -13.65 7.56 -15.86
C LEU A 100 -14.35 8.72 -16.50
N ASN A 101 -13.71 9.34 -17.49
CA ASN A 101 -14.47 10.26 -18.27
C ASN A 101 -15.46 9.42 -19.10
N PRO A 102 -16.78 9.56 -18.86
CA PRO A 102 -17.76 8.70 -19.48
C PRO A 102 -17.70 8.80 -21.02
N ASP A 103 -17.12 9.86 -21.58
CA ASP A 103 -17.35 10.28 -22.97
C ASP A 103 -16.16 10.98 -23.71
N ASN A 104 -14.87 10.70 -23.41
CA ASN A 104 -13.73 11.31 -24.15
C ASN A 104 -13.65 12.86 -24.05
N THR A 105 -13.68 13.43 -22.83
CA THR A 105 -13.49 14.87 -22.60
C THR A 105 -12.28 15.19 -21.70
N SER A 106 -11.82 16.44 -21.77
CA SER A 106 -10.51 16.99 -21.40
C SER A 106 -10.23 17.06 -19.88
N PRO A 107 -8.96 17.25 -19.42
CA PRO A 107 -8.61 17.65 -18.06
C PRO A 107 -9.47 18.82 -17.63
N GLY A 108 -10.14 18.67 -16.48
CA GLY A 108 -10.97 19.72 -15.93
C GLY A 108 -10.20 21.04 -15.75
N LEU A 109 -10.92 22.16 -15.80
CA LEU A 109 -10.34 23.48 -15.55
C LEU A 109 -9.86 23.60 -14.10
N ILE A 110 -8.90 24.49 -13.84
CA ILE A 110 -8.41 24.72 -12.46
C ILE A 110 -9.51 25.43 -11.66
N ARG A 111 -10.01 24.79 -10.59
CA ARG A 111 -10.91 25.38 -9.57
C ARG A 111 -10.14 25.76 -8.30
N GLY A 112 -10.81 26.43 -7.37
CA GLY A 112 -10.27 26.77 -6.05
C GLY A 112 -9.58 28.13 -6.01
N LEU A 113 -9.65 28.89 -7.10
CA LEU A 113 -9.03 30.21 -7.29
C LEU A 113 -9.88 31.35 -6.70
N GLY A 114 -10.77 31.05 -5.76
CA GLY A 114 -11.70 32.03 -5.18
C GLY A 114 -12.90 32.40 -6.07
N GLY A 115 -13.74 33.31 -5.53
CA GLY A 115 -15.02 33.74 -6.13
C GLY A 115 -16.16 32.72 -6.03
N ASP A 116 -17.40 33.17 -6.25
CA ASP A 116 -18.61 32.32 -6.13
C ASP A 116 -18.62 31.15 -7.14
N ALA A 117 -17.92 31.30 -8.28
CA ALA A 117 -17.78 30.26 -9.31
C ALA A 117 -16.53 29.37 -9.14
N GLY A 118 -15.65 29.69 -8.18
CA GLY A 118 -14.43 28.92 -7.91
C GLY A 118 -13.30 29.05 -8.95
N PHE A 119 -13.41 29.96 -9.91
CA PHE A 119 -12.44 30.19 -11.00
C PHE A 119 -11.65 31.50 -10.91
N GLY A 120 -11.96 32.33 -9.92
CA GLY A 120 -11.36 33.64 -9.77
C GLY A 120 -12.28 34.60 -9.05
N GLU A 121 -11.66 35.52 -8.31
CA GLU A 121 -12.34 36.61 -7.61
C GLU A 121 -12.67 37.82 -8.50
N ASP A 122 -11.95 37.98 -9.62
CA ASP A 122 -12.16 39.06 -10.58
C ASP A 122 -12.83 38.56 -11.87
N PHE A 123 -13.71 39.39 -12.43
CA PHE A 123 -14.43 39.06 -13.67
C PHE A 123 -14.62 40.27 -14.59
N LEU A 124 -14.75 40.01 -15.88
CA LEU A 124 -15.13 41.02 -16.86
C LEU A 124 -16.66 41.21 -16.86
N ALA A 125 -17.09 42.46 -16.79
CA ALA A 125 -18.51 42.79 -16.94
C ALA A 125 -19.05 42.34 -18.31
N ARG A 126 -20.26 41.78 -18.32
CA ARG A 126 -20.95 41.31 -19.53
C ARG A 126 -20.98 42.37 -20.62
N ASN A 127 -20.41 42.09 -21.77
CA ASN A 127 -20.39 42.99 -22.93
C ASN A 127 -20.26 42.24 -24.26
N ASP A 128 -20.63 42.92 -25.34
CA ASP A 128 -20.27 42.53 -26.72
C ASP A 128 -18.90 43.15 -27.00
N ASP A 129 -17.99 42.41 -27.64
CA ASP A 129 -16.79 42.92 -28.30
C ASP A 129 -15.81 43.90 -27.57
N GLY A 130 -15.42 43.69 -26.30
CA GLY A 130 -14.15 44.30 -25.86
C GLY A 130 -13.75 44.16 -24.39
N SER A 131 -12.44 44.17 -24.14
CA SER A 131 -11.91 44.49 -22.81
C SER A 131 -12.18 45.95 -22.46
N THR A 132 -12.63 46.25 -21.23
CA THR A 132 -12.89 47.65 -20.81
C THR A 132 -11.70 48.31 -20.10
N VAL A 133 -10.68 47.54 -19.69
CA VAL A 133 -9.51 48.01 -18.92
C VAL A 133 -8.28 47.15 -19.21
N GLN A 134 -7.08 47.74 -19.16
CA GLN A 134 -5.81 46.99 -19.19
C GLN A 134 -5.52 46.47 -17.78
N ILE A 135 -5.23 45.19 -17.66
CA ILE A 135 -4.87 44.53 -16.40
C ILE A 135 -3.38 44.72 -16.16
N ASP A 136 -3.04 45.16 -14.96
CA ASP A 136 -1.66 45.26 -14.48
C ASP A 136 -1.20 43.86 -14.05
N ILE A 137 -0.20 43.32 -14.75
CA ILE A 137 0.31 41.96 -14.51
C ILE A 137 1.57 41.95 -13.64
N THR A 138 2.05 43.12 -13.21
CA THR A 138 3.25 43.22 -12.36
C THR A 138 3.17 42.55 -10.99
N PRO A 139 2.00 42.17 -10.44
CA PRO A 139 1.94 41.30 -9.27
C PRO A 139 2.49 39.88 -9.47
N ILE A 140 2.53 39.40 -10.73
CA ILE A 140 3.08 38.09 -11.10
C ILE A 140 4.34 38.26 -11.94
N PHE A 141 4.36 39.19 -12.90
CA PHE A 141 5.48 39.43 -13.79
C PHE A 141 6.23 40.70 -13.38
N GLU A 142 7.08 40.65 -12.35
CA GLU A 142 7.63 41.89 -11.76
C GLU A 142 8.55 42.67 -12.70
N ASN A 143 9.20 41.95 -13.64
CA ASN A 143 10.04 42.53 -14.68
C ASN A 143 9.27 42.83 -15.99
N GLY A 144 7.96 42.56 -15.99
CA GLY A 144 7.10 42.57 -17.16
C GLY A 144 7.35 41.37 -18.08
N LEU A 145 6.33 41.02 -18.86
CA LEU A 145 6.33 39.87 -19.75
C LEU A 145 6.95 40.25 -21.11
N ASN A 146 8.03 39.57 -21.54
CA ASN A 146 8.72 39.81 -22.80
C ASN A 146 8.13 38.95 -23.92
N PHE A 147 7.40 39.57 -24.85
CA PHE A 147 6.78 38.87 -25.97
C PHE A 147 7.13 39.53 -27.30
N PHE A 148 7.68 38.74 -28.23
CA PHE A 148 8.22 39.21 -29.52
C PHE A 148 9.22 40.37 -29.37
N GLY A 149 10.08 40.29 -28.35
CA GLY A 149 11.13 41.27 -28.04
C GLY A 149 10.63 42.59 -27.47
N THR A 150 9.38 42.63 -26.99
CA THR A 150 8.80 43.80 -26.31
C THR A 150 8.33 43.40 -24.92
N VAL A 151 8.70 44.18 -23.91
CA VAL A 151 8.31 43.94 -22.51
C VAL A 151 7.00 44.66 -22.21
N TYR A 152 6.02 43.92 -21.71
CA TYR A 152 4.67 44.38 -21.36
C TYR A 152 4.45 44.30 -19.85
N GLN A 153 3.97 45.39 -19.25
CA GLN A 153 3.57 45.44 -17.83
C GLN A 153 2.07 45.23 -17.63
N GLY A 154 1.33 45.03 -18.72
CA GLY A 154 -0.11 44.80 -18.65
C GLY A 154 -0.66 44.32 -19.98
N LEU A 155 -1.82 43.66 -19.90
CA LEU A 155 -2.50 43.04 -21.03
C LEU A 155 -4.00 43.33 -20.99
N TRP A 156 -4.68 43.05 -22.09
CA TRP A 156 -6.13 43.15 -22.20
C TRP A 156 -6.72 41.75 -22.35
N ILE A 157 -7.51 41.31 -21.37
CA ILE A 157 -8.37 40.13 -21.52
C ILE A 157 -9.60 40.54 -22.31
N ASN A 158 -9.81 39.90 -23.45
CA ASN A 158 -10.94 40.19 -24.34
C ASN A 158 -11.99 39.09 -24.21
N ASN A 159 -13.25 39.50 -24.29
CA ASN A 159 -14.38 38.57 -24.27
C ASN A 159 -14.33 37.56 -25.43
N ASN A 160 -13.77 37.91 -26.60
CA ASN A 160 -13.57 37.07 -27.79
C ASN A 160 -12.53 35.93 -27.66
N GLY A 161 -12.31 35.41 -26.45
CA GLY A 161 -11.40 34.27 -26.22
C GLY A 161 -9.91 34.59 -26.33
N SER A 162 -9.50 35.86 -26.25
CA SER A 162 -8.09 36.23 -26.46
C SER A 162 -7.53 37.27 -25.50
N VAL A 163 -6.22 37.22 -25.30
CA VAL A 163 -5.43 38.24 -24.62
C VAL A 163 -4.60 39.03 -25.63
N THR A 164 -4.55 40.35 -25.48
CA THR A 164 -3.77 41.26 -26.34
C THR A 164 -2.85 42.18 -25.55
N PHE A 165 -1.81 42.71 -26.19
CA PHE A 165 -0.70 43.38 -25.49
C PHE A 165 -0.49 44.87 -25.83
N THR A 166 -1.09 45.40 -26.90
CA THR A 166 -0.96 46.84 -27.24
C THR A 166 -2.29 47.60 -27.27
N GLY A 167 -3.39 46.92 -26.99
CA GLY A 167 -4.73 47.49 -26.93
C GLY A 167 -5.83 46.43 -26.97
N PRO A 168 -7.08 46.79 -26.63
CA PRO A 168 -8.21 45.87 -26.67
C PRO A 168 -8.58 45.51 -28.12
N ARG A 169 -9.24 44.36 -28.32
CA ARG A 169 -9.66 43.87 -29.63
C ARG A 169 -11.18 43.87 -29.76
N GLY A 170 -11.73 44.79 -30.56
CA GLY A 170 -13.15 45.14 -30.50
C GLY A 170 -14.05 44.83 -31.71
N THR A 171 -13.67 43.92 -32.62
CA THR A 171 -14.57 43.42 -33.70
C THR A 171 -14.03 42.13 -34.34
N PHE A 172 -14.94 41.24 -34.76
CA PHE A 172 -14.67 39.97 -35.47
C PHE A 172 -14.40 40.16 -36.97
N THR A 173 -13.20 39.76 -37.43
CA THR A 173 -12.91 39.39 -38.83
C THR A 173 -12.09 38.11 -38.82
N PRO A 174 -12.70 36.95 -39.14
CA PRO A 174 -12.02 35.67 -39.15
C PRO A 174 -11.35 35.51 -40.51
N ASP A 175 -10.05 35.75 -40.60
CA ASP A 175 -9.33 35.32 -41.79
C ASP A 175 -8.03 34.59 -41.43
N VAL A 176 -7.28 35.00 -40.39
CA VAL A 176 -6.08 34.30 -39.89
C VAL A 176 -5.49 34.98 -38.63
N ILE A 177 -4.85 34.23 -37.73
CA ILE A 177 -3.99 34.81 -36.66
C ILE A 177 -2.75 35.54 -37.25
N THR A 178 -2.46 35.25 -38.52
CA THR A 178 -1.35 35.79 -39.32
C THR A 178 -1.60 37.17 -39.92
N GLY A 179 -2.77 37.78 -39.68
CA GLY A 179 -3.09 39.13 -40.13
C GLY A 179 -2.20 40.21 -39.50
N VAL A 180 -1.91 41.28 -40.25
CA VAL A 180 -1.14 42.42 -39.73
C VAL A 180 -2.03 43.31 -38.86
N SER A 181 -1.99 43.09 -37.54
CA SER A 181 -2.69 43.88 -36.52
C SER A 181 -1.78 44.86 -35.77
N ASN A 182 -0.46 44.64 -35.79
CA ASN A 182 0.53 45.23 -34.87
C ASN A 182 0.14 45.14 -33.39
N ASN A 183 -0.66 44.13 -33.04
CA ASN A 183 -1.10 43.85 -31.68
C ASN A 183 -0.82 42.38 -31.39
N PRO A 184 0.25 42.08 -30.63
CA PRO A 184 0.53 40.72 -30.20
C PRO A 184 -0.64 40.14 -29.43
N ASN A 185 -0.84 38.85 -29.59
CA ASN A 185 -2.03 38.18 -29.09
C ASN A 185 -1.74 36.72 -28.76
N ILE A 186 -2.39 36.24 -27.69
CA ILE A 186 -2.49 34.83 -27.29
C ILE A 186 -3.98 34.48 -27.28
N THR A 187 -4.35 33.40 -27.95
CA THR A 187 -5.73 32.96 -28.09
C THR A 187 -5.81 31.45 -27.80
N PRO A 188 -6.30 31.03 -26.61
CA PRO A 188 -6.60 29.61 -26.35
C PRO A 188 -7.63 29.05 -27.32
N PHE A 189 -8.48 29.90 -27.90
CA PHE A 189 -9.55 29.48 -28.79
C PHE A 189 -10.13 30.67 -29.60
N PHE A 190 -10.28 30.55 -30.93
CA PHE A 190 -10.58 31.68 -31.82
C PHE A 190 -12.05 31.68 -32.23
N ALA A 191 -12.90 32.21 -31.36
CA ALA A 191 -14.35 32.36 -31.59
C ALA A 191 -14.85 33.74 -31.14
N ASP A 192 -15.99 34.19 -31.67
CA ASP A 192 -16.75 35.28 -31.06
C ASP A 192 -17.58 34.70 -29.91
N VAL A 193 -17.52 35.34 -28.75
CA VAL A 193 -17.94 34.77 -27.48
C VAL A 193 -18.84 35.77 -26.78
N ASP A 194 -20.08 35.37 -26.55
CA ASP A 194 -21.14 36.28 -26.08
C ASP A 194 -21.49 36.06 -24.60
N THR A 195 -20.94 36.91 -23.74
CA THR A 195 -21.21 36.92 -22.28
C THR A 195 -22.54 37.59 -21.91
N ARG A 196 -23.35 38.07 -22.86
CA ARG A 196 -24.61 38.81 -22.56
C ARG A 196 -25.81 37.91 -22.24
N GLY A 197 -25.62 36.58 -22.27
CA GLY A 197 -26.61 35.63 -21.75
C GLY A 197 -26.81 35.78 -20.23
N GLY A 198 -27.85 35.15 -19.68
CA GLY A 198 -27.95 34.93 -18.22
C GLY A 198 -27.11 33.73 -17.81
N GLU A 199 -27.16 33.38 -16.52
CA GLU A 199 -26.66 32.09 -16.02
C GLU A 199 -27.34 30.93 -16.76
N VAL A 200 -26.57 29.87 -16.99
CA VAL A 200 -26.97 28.68 -17.75
C VAL A 200 -26.69 27.43 -16.94
N ALA A 201 -27.20 26.29 -17.39
CA ALA A 201 -26.84 25.01 -16.76
C ALA A 201 -25.34 24.75 -16.98
N PRO A 202 -24.64 24.16 -16.00
CA PRO A 202 -23.27 23.68 -16.18
C PRO A 202 -23.12 22.83 -17.43
N THR A 203 -21.99 22.96 -18.11
CA THR A 203 -21.61 22.11 -19.24
C THR A 203 -21.39 20.66 -18.82
N PRO A 204 -21.84 19.68 -19.63
CA PRO A 204 -21.53 18.26 -19.41
C PRO A 204 -20.03 17.98 -19.54
N GLY A 205 -19.49 17.07 -18.72
CA GLY A 205 -18.11 16.59 -18.84
C GLY A 205 -17.04 17.54 -18.31
N GLY A 206 -17.44 18.49 -17.45
CA GLY A 206 -16.61 19.64 -17.14
C GLY A 206 -16.71 20.20 -15.73
N ASN A 207 -15.81 21.16 -15.59
CA ASN A 207 -15.43 21.95 -14.45
C ASN A 207 -16.42 22.99 -13.93
N SER A 208 -17.38 23.27 -14.79
CA SER A 208 -17.94 24.61 -14.91
C SER A 208 -19.17 24.82 -14.02
N GLN A 209 -19.47 26.07 -13.68
CA GLN A 209 -20.60 26.44 -12.81
C GLN A 209 -21.74 27.20 -13.53
N GLY A 210 -21.74 27.32 -14.86
CA GLY A 210 -22.87 27.98 -15.54
C GLY A 210 -22.80 29.51 -15.59
N SER A 211 -21.65 30.13 -15.27
CA SER A 211 -21.62 31.58 -15.01
C SER A 211 -21.72 32.44 -16.28
N ASN A 212 -21.27 31.93 -17.43
CA ASN A 212 -21.23 32.65 -18.71
C ASN A 212 -20.46 33.99 -18.59
N LEU A 213 -19.32 33.96 -17.92
CA LEU A 213 -18.47 35.11 -17.61
C LEU A 213 -17.02 34.80 -17.97
N VAL A 214 -16.20 35.86 -18.03
CA VAL A 214 -14.76 35.73 -18.11
C VAL A 214 -14.18 36.08 -16.75
N HIS A 215 -13.64 35.09 -16.06
CA HIS A 215 -12.97 35.22 -14.78
C HIS A 215 -11.46 35.32 -14.99
N TRP A 216 -10.77 35.97 -14.07
CA TRP A 216 -9.32 35.89 -14.01
C TRP A 216 -8.86 36.00 -12.56
N ASP A 217 -7.68 35.46 -12.29
CA ASP A 217 -7.08 35.46 -10.96
C ASP A 217 -5.55 35.47 -11.03
N PHE A 218 -4.92 35.96 -9.97
CA PHE A 218 -3.49 35.86 -9.73
C PHE A 218 -3.19 34.79 -8.69
N ASN A 219 -2.66 33.68 -9.15
CA ASN A 219 -2.10 32.66 -8.26
C ASN A 219 -0.64 33.00 -7.97
N THR A 220 -0.40 33.72 -6.87
CA THR A 220 0.95 34.16 -6.45
C THR A 220 1.81 33.03 -5.88
N LEU A 221 1.24 31.86 -5.58
CA LEU A 221 2.03 30.69 -5.16
C LEU A 221 2.60 29.93 -6.35
N GLY A 222 1.90 29.95 -7.48
CA GLY A 222 2.32 29.32 -8.73
C GLY A 222 2.88 30.30 -9.76
N ASP A 223 3.08 31.57 -9.40
CA ASP A 223 3.48 32.67 -10.30
C ASP A 223 2.65 32.72 -11.60
N GLN A 224 1.32 32.66 -11.44
CA GLN A 224 0.39 32.47 -12.55
C GLN A 224 -0.65 33.59 -12.65
N LEU A 225 -0.89 34.03 -13.88
CA LEU A 225 -2.15 34.66 -14.28
C LEU A 225 -3.03 33.62 -14.96
N ILE A 226 -4.22 33.43 -14.42
CA ILE A 226 -5.20 32.47 -14.93
C ILE A 226 -6.40 33.24 -15.46
N VAL A 227 -6.87 32.89 -16.65
CA VAL A 227 -8.03 33.50 -17.30
C VAL A 227 -8.97 32.41 -17.76
N THR A 228 -10.20 32.43 -17.27
CA THR A 228 -11.23 31.43 -17.58
C THR A 228 -12.38 32.09 -18.32
N TRP A 229 -12.65 31.66 -19.55
CA TRP A 229 -13.89 31.94 -20.26
C TRP A 229 -14.86 30.80 -19.94
N ASP A 230 -15.77 31.03 -19.00
CA ASP A 230 -16.64 30.02 -18.40
C ASP A 230 -18.01 29.97 -19.07
N ASP A 231 -18.44 28.81 -19.60
CA ASP A 231 -19.73 28.57 -20.25
C ASP A 231 -20.19 29.66 -21.22
N VAL A 232 -19.29 30.01 -22.13
CA VAL A 232 -19.52 31.11 -23.05
C VAL A 232 -20.02 30.64 -24.42
N GLY A 233 -21.12 31.23 -24.90
CA GLY A 233 -21.79 30.82 -26.14
C GLY A 233 -21.30 31.53 -27.41
N TYR A 234 -21.44 30.87 -28.57
CA TYR A 234 -20.86 31.29 -29.86
C TYR A 234 -21.53 32.49 -30.59
N PHE A 235 -22.81 32.82 -30.34
CA PHE A 235 -23.48 33.97 -30.97
C PHE A 235 -24.91 34.18 -30.43
N SER A 236 -25.37 35.43 -30.32
CA SER A 236 -26.78 35.82 -30.07
C SER A 236 -27.47 35.08 -28.91
N SER A 237 -26.83 35.01 -27.74
CA SER A 237 -27.39 34.34 -26.54
C SER A 237 -27.80 32.87 -26.75
N ARG A 238 -27.17 32.15 -27.69
CA ARG A 238 -27.37 30.71 -27.85
C ARG A 238 -26.64 29.97 -26.73
N THR A 239 -27.41 29.32 -25.86
CA THR A 239 -26.93 28.60 -24.67
C THR A 239 -26.98 27.08 -24.84
N ASP A 240 -27.14 26.59 -26.06
CA ASP A 240 -27.30 25.16 -26.37
C ASP A 240 -25.98 24.46 -26.72
N LEU A 241 -24.88 25.21 -26.86
CA LEU A 241 -23.53 24.73 -27.13
C LEU A 241 -22.56 25.60 -26.35
N LEU A 242 -22.37 25.26 -25.08
CA LEU A 242 -21.53 25.97 -24.11
C LEU A 242 -20.21 25.21 -23.96
N ASN A 243 -19.15 25.93 -23.60
CA ASN A 243 -17.85 25.37 -23.31
C ASN A 243 -17.05 26.36 -22.47
N ALA A 244 -16.12 25.84 -21.68
CA ALA A 244 -15.21 26.63 -20.89
C ALA A 244 -13.75 26.41 -21.31
N PHE A 245 -13.00 27.52 -21.36
CA PHE A 245 -11.59 27.55 -21.73
C PHE A 245 -10.77 28.30 -20.70
N GLN A 246 -9.54 27.85 -20.48
CA GLN A 246 -8.61 28.49 -19.58
C GLN A 246 -7.31 28.82 -20.30
N LEU A 247 -6.82 30.05 -20.11
CA LEU A 247 -5.46 30.47 -20.43
C LEU A 247 -4.70 30.65 -19.13
N ILE A 248 -3.52 30.04 -19.03
CA ILE A 248 -2.62 30.19 -17.89
C ILE A 248 -1.30 30.74 -18.42
N LEU A 249 -0.85 31.84 -17.83
CA LEU A 249 0.47 32.43 -18.08
C LEU A 249 1.29 32.30 -16.80
N THR A 250 2.41 31.57 -16.87
CA THR A 250 3.30 31.33 -15.72
C THR A 250 4.57 32.14 -15.88
N ASP A 251 4.92 32.99 -14.92
CA ASP A 251 6.19 33.72 -14.94
C ASP A 251 7.36 32.77 -14.72
N ARG A 252 8.43 32.97 -15.48
CA ARG A 252 9.72 32.27 -15.35
C ARG A 252 10.87 33.24 -15.04
N GLY A 253 10.55 34.51 -14.82
CA GLY A 253 11.51 35.55 -14.49
C GLY A 253 12.15 36.19 -15.73
N ASN A 254 12.73 37.38 -15.55
CA ASN A 254 13.38 38.17 -16.62
C ASN A 254 12.52 38.44 -17.87
N GLY A 255 11.20 38.31 -17.74
CA GLY A 255 10.21 38.45 -18.81
C GLY A 255 9.96 37.20 -19.62
N ASP A 256 10.55 36.07 -19.24
CA ASP A 256 10.23 34.76 -19.81
C ASP A 256 8.99 34.19 -19.15
N PHE A 257 8.20 33.42 -19.91
CA PHE A 257 6.94 32.89 -19.41
C PHE A 257 6.48 31.67 -20.18
N ASP A 258 5.60 30.88 -19.57
CA ASP A 258 4.92 29.77 -20.23
C ASP A 258 3.46 30.11 -20.51
N ILE A 259 2.91 29.48 -21.54
CA ILE A 259 1.53 29.61 -21.98
C ILE A 259 0.91 28.23 -21.91
N GLN A 260 -0.18 28.08 -21.15
CA GLN A 260 -0.97 26.86 -21.12
C GLN A 260 -2.43 27.15 -21.52
N PHE A 261 -2.99 26.30 -22.38
CA PHE A 261 -4.41 26.29 -22.75
C PHE A 261 -5.07 25.05 -22.16
N ARG A 262 -6.23 25.21 -21.54
CA ARG A 262 -7.12 24.10 -21.11
C ARG A 262 -8.53 24.30 -21.66
N TYR A 263 -9.26 23.21 -21.84
CA TYR A 263 -10.68 23.22 -22.16
C TYR A 263 -11.40 22.08 -21.43
N GLU A 264 -12.73 22.03 -21.44
CA GLU A 264 -13.49 20.92 -20.83
C GLU A 264 -14.06 19.96 -21.89
N GLU A 265 -14.49 20.45 -23.06
CA GLU A 265 -15.02 19.62 -24.15
C GLU A 265 -14.72 20.24 -25.54
N VAL A 266 -14.72 19.46 -26.64
CA VAL A 266 -14.51 19.99 -28.03
C VAL A 266 -15.77 19.81 -28.91
N ASN A 267 -16.94 19.62 -28.32
CA ASN A 267 -18.18 19.39 -29.06
C ASN A 267 -18.71 20.60 -29.85
N TRP A 268 -18.27 21.82 -29.51
CA TRP A 268 -18.47 23.04 -30.30
C TRP A 268 -18.00 22.97 -31.78
N THR A 269 -17.12 22.03 -32.16
CA THR A 269 -16.62 21.88 -33.54
C THR A 269 -17.51 21.05 -34.45
N THR A 270 -18.40 20.22 -33.89
CA THR A 270 -19.23 19.28 -34.67
C THR A 270 -20.45 19.94 -35.33
N GLY A 271 -20.77 21.18 -34.95
CA GLY A 271 -21.87 21.97 -35.50
C GLY A 271 -21.43 22.92 -36.61
N ASN A 272 -22.23 23.04 -37.67
CA ASN A 272 -22.04 24.12 -38.64
C ASN A 272 -22.26 25.46 -37.94
N ALA A 273 -21.17 26.15 -37.61
CA ALA A 273 -21.12 27.49 -37.03
C ALA A 273 -21.77 28.60 -37.92
N SER A 274 -22.51 28.23 -38.97
CA SER A 274 -23.10 29.14 -39.96
C SER A 274 -24.61 28.93 -40.17
N GLY A 275 -25.39 29.80 -39.56
CA GLY A 275 -26.78 30.10 -39.93
C GLY A 275 -26.96 31.55 -40.40
N GLY A 276 -26.03 32.07 -41.21
CA GLY A 276 -25.80 33.50 -41.51
C GLY A 276 -27.03 34.43 -41.70
N THR A 277 -26.93 35.73 -41.41
CA THR A 277 -26.17 36.76 -42.17
C THR A 277 -25.97 38.00 -41.28
N ASN A 278 -24.78 38.62 -41.10
CA ASN A 278 -23.60 38.81 -41.96
C ASN A 278 -22.25 38.35 -41.34
N GLY A 279 -22.24 37.33 -40.49
CA GLY A 279 -21.02 36.58 -40.14
C GLY A 279 -20.64 35.61 -41.28
N LEU A 280 -20.07 36.13 -42.36
CA LEU A 280 -19.46 35.34 -43.44
C LEU A 280 -18.20 34.67 -42.86
N GLY A 281 -17.92 33.38 -42.89
CA GLY A 281 -18.55 32.21 -43.46
C GLY A 281 -17.44 31.15 -43.56
N GLY A 282 -17.42 30.19 -42.65
CA GLY A 282 -16.52 29.03 -42.66
C GLY A 282 -15.12 29.31 -42.12
N THR A 283 -14.86 28.92 -40.86
CA THR A 283 -13.78 28.02 -40.45
C THR A 283 -13.85 27.81 -38.94
N VAL A 284 -13.36 26.64 -38.52
CA VAL A 284 -13.28 26.11 -37.16
C VAL A 284 -12.59 27.09 -36.21
N ALA A 285 -12.94 27.04 -34.92
CA ALA A 285 -12.06 27.46 -33.84
C ALA A 285 -10.58 27.11 -34.07
N ARG A 286 -9.70 28.08 -33.84
CA ARG A 286 -8.25 27.93 -33.94
C ARG A 286 -7.63 28.33 -32.60
N ALA A 287 -6.52 27.77 -32.19
CA ALA A 287 -5.77 28.30 -31.04
C ALA A 287 -4.36 28.68 -31.48
N GLY A 288 -3.72 29.54 -30.71
CA GLY A 288 -2.32 29.89 -30.92
C GLY A 288 -1.98 31.31 -30.52
N TYR A 289 -0.88 31.81 -31.09
CA TYR A 289 -0.32 33.11 -30.75
C TYR A 289 0.26 33.83 -31.98
N THR A 290 0.40 35.15 -31.91
CA THR A 290 0.97 35.94 -33.02
C THR A 290 1.63 37.22 -32.52
N SER A 291 2.69 37.64 -33.21
CA SER A 291 3.27 38.98 -33.08
C SER A 291 2.38 40.07 -33.67
N GLY A 292 1.36 39.67 -34.46
CA GLY A 292 0.49 40.59 -35.19
C GLY A 292 1.17 41.29 -36.37
N THR A 293 2.39 40.88 -36.75
CA THR A 293 3.15 41.50 -37.85
C THR A 293 3.00 40.79 -39.19
N GLY A 294 2.44 39.58 -39.19
CA GLY A 294 2.31 38.72 -40.38
C GLY A 294 3.64 38.14 -40.89
N VAL A 295 4.71 38.19 -40.09
CA VAL A 295 6.01 37.60 -40.41
C VAL A 295 6.00 36.09 -40.10
N GLU A 296 6.38 35.27 -41.07
CA GLU A 296 6.54 33.82 -40.93
C GLU A 296 7.54 33.49 -39.79
N GLY A 297 7.19 32.54 -38.92
CA GLY A 297 7.97 32.20 -37.72
C GLY A 297 7.74 33.13 -36.51
N THR A 298 6.80 34.08 -36.59
CA THR A 298 6.39 34.94 -35.45
C THR A 298 4.92 34.75 -35.08
N PHE A 299 4.36 33.61 -35.45
CA PHE A 299 3.02 33.18 -35.10
C PHE A 299 2.97 31.65 -35.10
N PHE A 300 2.08 31.12 -34.29
CA PHE A 300 1.69 29.72 -34.28
C PHE A 300 0.17 29.68 -34.33
N GLU A 301 -0.35 28.77 -35.15
CA GLU A 301 -1.78 28.56 -35.31
C GLU A 301 -1.99 27.06 -35.41
N LEU A 302 -2.82 26.50 -34.53
CA LEU A 302 -3.22 25.10 -34.64
C LEU A 302 -3.86 24.84 -36.01
N PRO A 303 -3.63 23.65 -36.61
CA PRO A 303 -4.33 23.23 -37.80
C PRO A 303 -5.84 23.40 -37.66
N GLN A 304 -6.49 23.84 -38.73
CA GLN A 304 -7.95 23.98 -38.79
C GLN A 304 -8.60 22.61 -38.58
N SER A 305 -9.38 22.43 -37.52
CA SER A 305 -9.90 21.11 -37.14
C SER A 305 -11.42 20.99 -37.25
N GLY A 306 -11.94 20.35 -38.30
CA GLY A 306 -13.39 20.29 -38.54
C GLY A 306 -14.20 19.50 -37.50
N ASN A 307 -13.54 18.78 -36.59
CA ASN A 307 -14.15 17.88 -35.62
C ASN A 307 -13.19 17.54 -34.45
N GLN A 308 -13.69 16.84 -33.45
CA GLN A 308 -12.94 16.40 -32.28
C GLN A 308 -11.72 15.54 -32.63
N ASP A 309 -11.85 14.54 -33.51
CA ASP A 309 -10.76 13.62 -33.88
C ASP A 309 -9.54 14.32 -34.48
N GLU A 310 -9.75 15.37 -35.28
CA GLU A 310 -8.67 16.17 -35.87
C GLU A 310 -7.97 17.05 -34.83
N ILE A 311 -8.66 17.53 -33.78
CA ILE A 311 -8.05 18.25 -32.65
C ILE A 311 -7.28 17.30 -31.73
N LEU A 312 -7.84 16.13 -31.42
CA LEU A 312 -7.17 15.10 -30.62
C LEU A 312 -5.90 14.58 -31.31
N SER A 313 -5.87 14.58 -32.64
CA SER A 313 -4.64 14.25 -33.40
C SER A 313 -3.53 15.30 -33.29
N LEU A 314 -3.82 16.51 -32.75
CA LEU A 314 -2.84 17.55 -32.48
C LEU A 314 -2.19 17.41 -31.10
N ASP A 315 -2.81 16.62 -30.21
CA ASP A 315 -2.25 16.28 -28.89
C ASP A 315 -0.98 15.42 -29.01
N VAL A 316 -0.73 14.85 -30.18
CA VAL A 316 0.48 14.10 -30.55
C VAL A 316 1.47 14.88 -31.45
N ILE A 317 1.29 16.19 -31.63
CA ILE A 317 2.25 17.03 -32.38
C ILE A 317 3.45 17.39 -31.49
N PRO A 318 4.70 17.30 -32.01
CA PRO A 318 5.90 17.73 -31.28
C PRO A 318 5.78 19.15 -30.75
N GLY A 319 6.05 19.35 -29.46
CA GLY A 319 5.86 20.61 -28.74
C GLY A 319 4.57 20.70 -27.91
N ASN A 320 3.73 19.66 -27.94
CA ASN A 320 2.54 19.52 -27.09
C ASN A 320 2.73 18.45 -26.00
N THR A 321 1.95 18.50 -24.93
CA THR A 321 2.14 17.66 -23.71
C THR A 321 1.77 16.19 -23.86
N GLY A 322 1.12 15.79 -24.95
CA GLY A 322 0.57 14.43 -25.10
C GLY A 322 -0.75 14.20 -24.36
N LEU A 323 -1.16 15.11 -23.47
CA LEU A 323 -2.41 15.03 -22.73
C LEU A 323 -3.54 15.66 -23.55
N ILE A 324 -4.60 14.88 -23.79
CA ILE A 324 -5.83 15.39 -24.40
C ILE A 324 -6.26 16.61 -23.61
N GLY A 325 -6.54 17.75 -24.24
CA GLY A 325 -7.12 18.89 -23.52
C GLY A 325 -6.18 19.91 -22.89
N ILE A 326 -4.86 19.72 -23.00
CA ILE A 326 -3.86 20.66 -22.50
C ILE A 326 -2.82 20.97 -23.58
N TRP A 327 -2.60 22.26 -23.86
CA TRP A 327 -1.55 22.73 -24.77
C TRP A 327 -0.57 23.66 -24.07
N ASN A 328 0.73 23.41 -24.18
CA ASN A 328 1.78 24.22 -23.54
C ASN A 328 2.75 24.84 -24.56
N PHE A 329 3.20 26.08 -24.30
CA PHE A 329 4.23 26.78 -25.08
C PHE A 329 5.18 27.53 -24.14
N ALA A 330 6.47 27.61 -24.49
CA ALA A 330 7.47 28.35 -23.73
C ALA A 330 7.96 29.59 -24.50
N VAL A 331 7.91 30.76 -23.86
CA VAL A 331 8.44 32.01 -24.40
C VAL A 331 9.71 32.39 -23.65
N ARG A 332 10.82 32.52 -24.40
CA ARG A 332 12.15 32.84 -23.88
C ARG A 332 12.78 33.96 -24.69
N ASN A 333 13.29 34.99 -24.00
CA ASN A 333 13.89 36.19 -24.58
C ASN A 333 12.99 36.84 -25.67
N GLY A 334 11.67 36.78 -25.47
CA GLY A 334 10.68 37.27 -26.42
C GLY A 334 10.47 36.41 -27.67
N GLY A 335 11.21 35.32 -27.86
CA GLY A 335 10.90 34.29 -28.86
C GLY A 335 10.09 33.16 -28.26
N VAL A 336 9.24 32.50 -29.04
CA VAL A 336 8.68 31.19 -28.63
C VAL A 336 9.68 30.12 -29.07
N VAL A 337 10.20 29.34 -28.14
CA VAL A 337 11.30 28.39 -28.37
C VAL A 337 10.76 26.97 -28.22
N ASP A 338 10.89 26.16 -29.26
CA ASP A 338 10.73 24.70 -29.15
C ASP A 338 12.04 24.11 -28.61
N SER A 339 11.99 23.17 -27.66
CA SER A 339 13.20 22.47 -27.21
C SER A 339 13.93 21.87 -28.43
N ILE A 340 15.23 22.16 -28.53
CA ILE A 340 16.09 21.65 -29.60
C ILE A 340 16.75 20.31 -29.23
N VAL A 341 16.41 19.77 -28.05
CA VAL A 341 16.94 18.50 -27.55
C VAL A 341 16.27 17.36 -28.35
N PRO A 342 17.04 16.42 -28.90
CA PRO A 342 16.48 15.25 -29.55
C PRO A 342 15.59 14.43 -28.60
N LEU A 343 14.58 13.77 -29.15
CA LEU A 343 13.72 12.87 -28.36
C LEU A 343 14.54 11.74 -27.72
N LEU A 344 14.13 11.34 -26.52
CA LEU A 344 14.69 10.21 -25.79
C LEU A 344 14.68 8.91 -26.63
N PRO A 345 15.58 7.95 -26.33
CA PRO A 345 15.52 6.58 -26.87
C PRO A 345 14.12 5.97 -26.67
N PRO A 346 13.51 5.37 -27.71
CA PRO A 346 12.28 4.62 -27.53
C PRO A 346 12.58 3.38 -26.67
N VAL A 347 11.91 3.28 -25.51
CA VAL A 347 11.97 2.18 -24.52
C VAL A 347 13.40 1.63 -24.30
N GLY A 348 14.15 2.26 -23.40
CA GLY A 348 15.46 1.79 -22.92
C GLY A 348 15.53 1.78 -21.39
N ALA A 349 16.49 1.02 -20.84
CA ALA A 349 16.77 0.95 -19.40
C ALA A 349 17.14 2.35 -18.86
N GLY A 350 16.59 2.70 -17.71
CA GLY A 350 16.68 4.03 -17.12
C GLY A 350 17.32 3.96 -15.75
N GLY A 351 18.52 4.51 -15.62
CA GLY A 351 19.22 4.59 -14.34
C GLY A 351 18.99 5.96 -13.72
N TRP A 352 18.91 6.01 -12.40
CA TRP A 352 18.77 7.26 -11.65
C TRP A 352 19.82 7.35 -10.56
N VAL A 353 20.36 8.55 -10.38
CA VAL A 353 21.20 8.91 -9.24
C VAL A 353 20.63 10.19 -8.67
N ALA A 354 20.15 10.13 -7.42
CA ALA A 354 19.64 11.32 -6.76
C ALA A 354 20.78 12.29 -6.41
N GLY A 355 20.43 13.41 -5.80
CA GLY A 355 21.41 14.40 -5.37
C GLY A 355 22.36 13.89 -4.30
N ASP A 356 21.87 13.01 -3.44
CA ASP A 356 22.65 12.06 -2.66
C ASP A 356 22.70 10.70 -3.42
N PRO A 357 23.66 9.82 -3.15
CA PRO A 357 23.81 8.57 -3.88
C PRO A 357 22.80 7.49 -3.45
N HIS A 358 21.52 7.85 -3.38
CA HIS A 358 20.41 6.95 -3.66
C HIS A 358 20.45 6.60 -5.16
N LEU A 359 20.78 5.35 -5.45
CA LEU A 359 20.97 4.84 -6.80
C LEU A 359 19.79 3.97 -7.19
N ALA A 360 19.30 4.14 -8.42
CA ALA A 360 18.50 3.15 -9.12
C ALA A 360 19.29 2.68 -10.34
N THR A 361 19.59 1.38 -10.38
CA THR A 361 20.31 0.77 -11.51
C THR A 361 19.50 0.89 -12.80
N LEU A 362 20.14 0.61 -13.94
CA LEU A 362 19.49 0.66 -15.25
C LEU A 362 18.24 -0.25 -15.31
N ASP A 363 18.25 -1.38 -14.59
CA ASP A 363 17.14 -2.34 -14.52
C ASP A 363 16.28 -2.19 -13.25
N GLY A 364 16.38 -1.06 -12.55
CA GLY A 364 15.40 -0.65 -11.52
C GLY A 364 15.70 -1.10 -10.09
N VAL A 365 16.92 -1.54 -9.78
CA VAL A 365 17.33 -1.86 -8.40
C VAL A 365 17.68 -0.57 -7.65
N GLY A 366 16.84 -0.20 -6.68
CA GLY A 366 17.12 0.85 -5.72
C GLY A 366 18.07 0.40 -4.61
N TYR A 367 19.13 1.17 -4.32
CA TYR A 367 19.98 0.97 -3.15
C TYR A 367 20.80 2.22 -2.77
N ASP A 368 21.30 2.26 -1.54
CA ASP A 368 22.02 3.41 -1.00
C ASP A 368 23.53 3.19 -1.00
N PHE A 369 24.27 4.13 -1.58
CA PHE A 369 25.73 4.07 -1.67
C PHE A 369 26.40 5.36 -1.20
N GLN A 370 26.34 5.62 0.09
CA GLN A 370 26.80 6.85 0.75
C GLN A 370 28.33 6.96 0.90
N ALA A 371 29.09 6.40 -0.04
CA ALA A 371 30.56 6.41 0.01
C ALA A 371 31.14 7.78 -0.39
N ALA A 372 32.33 8.10 0.12
CA ALA A 372 33.06 9.32 -0.27
C ALA A 372 34.26 8.99 -1.17
N GLY A 373 34.32 9.61 -2.35
CA GLY A 373 35.33 9.36 -3.37
C GLY A 373 34.84 9.61 -4.79
N GLU A 374 35.65 9.24 -5.78
CA GLU A 374 35.25 9.21 -7.19
C GLU A 374 34.94 7.76 -7.58
N PHE A 375 33.78 7.52 -8.18
CA PHE A 375 33.25 6.19 -8.47
C PHE A 375 32.75 6.10 -9.92
N VAL A 376 32.88 4.90 -10.48
CA VAL A 376 32.38 4.56 -11.81
C VAL A 376 30.90 4.21 -11.69
N LEU A 377 30.03 5.08 -12.22
CA LEU A 377 28.60 4.78 -12.30
C LEU A 377 28.33 3.76 -13.39
N LEU A 378 28.92 3.98 -14.57
CA LEU A 378 28.83 3.09 -15.73
C LEU A 378 30.12 3.15 -16.55
N ARG A 379 30.58 2.01 -17.04
CA ARG A 379 31.66 1.87 -18.01
C ARG A 379 31.29 0.85 -19.07
N GLY A 380 31.57 1.15 -20.33
CA GLY A 380 31.46 0.19 -21.42
C GLY A 380 32.55 -0.87 -21.33
N THR A 381 32.16 -2.14 -21.36
CA THR A 381 33.11 -3.27 -21.36
C THR A 381 33.88 -3.39 -22.69
N ASP A 382 33.36 -2.76 -23.76
CA ASP A 382 33.94 -2.77 -25.09
C ASP A 382 33.69 -1.48 -25.91
N SER A 383 33.42 -0.37 -25.21
CA SER A 383 33.30 0.97 -25.77
C SER A 383 34.10 1.97 -24.93
N ASP A 384 34.28 3.19 -25.43
CA ASP A 384 34.95 4.29 -24.70
C ASP A 384 33.97 5.08 -23.81
N PHE A 385 32.73 4.59 -23.64
CA PHE A 385 31.70 5.19 -22.78
C PHE A 385 32.07 4.97 -21.31
N GLU A 386 32.12 6.06 -20.54
CA GLU A 386 32.33 5.99 -19.10
C GLU A 386 31.68 7.21 -18.45
N LEU A 387 30.96 6.96 -17.36
CA LEU A 387 30.31 7.95 -16.51
C LEU A 387 30.80 7.75 -15.08
N GLN A 388 31.38 8.79 -14.50
CA GLN A 388 31.89 8.81 -13.13
C GLN A 388 31.14 9.86 -12.32
N ALA A 389 30.99 9.62 -11.02
CA ALA A 389 30.46 10.56 -10.05
C ALA A 389 31.50 10.83 -8.95
N ARG A 390 31.56 12.08 -8.49
CA ARG A 390 32.32 12.51 -7.31
C ARG A 390 31.35 12.68 -6.15
N MET A 391 31.45 11.78 -5.18
CA MET A 391 30.62 11.76 -3.98
C MET A 391 31.40 12.38 -2.81
N VAL A 392 30.84 13.39 -2.15
CA VAL A 392 31.49 14.12 -1.05
C VAL A 392 30.62 14.13 0.21
N PRO A 393 31.20 14.02 1.42
CA PRO A 393 30.42 14.06 2.66
C PRO A 393 29.78 15.44 2.90
N VAL A 394 28.52 15.45 3.35
CA VAL A 394 27.80 16.66 3.80
C VAL A 394 27.28 16.58 5.23
N GLY A 395 27.32 15.38 5.83
CA GLY A 395 26.93 15.13 7.22
C GLY A 395 27.60 13.88 7.79
N ASP A 396 27.03 13.35 8.86
CA ASP A 396 27.42 12.04 9.40
C ASP A 396 26.73 10.96 8.53
N ASN A 397 27.51 10.09 7.90
CA ASN A 397 27.04 8.98 7.04
C ASN A 397 26.26 9.36 5.77
N VAL A 398 26.14 10.65 5.43
CA VAL A 398 25.52 11.13 4.17
C VAL A 398 26.54 11.83 3.28
N SER A 399 26.54 11.43 2.02
CA SER A 399 27.31 12.06 0.94
C SER A 399 26.38 12.63 -0.13
N VAL A 400 26.90 13.54 -0.96
CA VAL A 400 26.20 14.07 -2.14
C VAL A 400 27.03 13.88 -3.39
N ASN A 401 26.35 13.76 -4.52
CA ASN A 401 26.98 13.83 -5.83
C ASN A 401 27.34 15.30 -6.12
N GLN A 402 28.58 15.70 -5.86
CA GLN A 402 29.01 17.08 -6.13
C GLN A 402 29.18 17.33 -7.62
N ALA A 403 29.69 16.32 -8.34
CA ALA A 403 30.06 16.45 -9.74
C ALA A 403 29.93 15.12 -10.48
N ILE A 404 29.73 15.22 -11.80
CA ILE A 404 29.83 14.09 -12.72
C ILE A 404 30.90 14.36 -13.77
N ALA A 405 31.46 13.29 -14.31
CA ALA A 405 32.35 13.36 -15.46
C ALA A 405 32.08 12.24 -16.45
N THR A 406 32.17 12.55 -17.73
CA THR A 406 31.99 11.61 -18.84
C THR A 406 32.98 11.87 -19.96
N ASN A 407 33.17 10.90 -20.84
CA ASN A 407 34.04 10.99 -22.00
C ASN A 407 33.24 11.16 -23.30
N LEU A 408 33.38 12.31 -23.96
CA LEU A 408 32.76 12.60 -25.26
C LEU A 408 33.82 12.60 -26.37
N GLY A 409 33.88 11.49 -27.13
CA GLY A 409 34.81 11.34 -28.26
C GLY A 409 36.29 11.51 -27.89
N GLY A 410 36.69 11.09 -26.67
CA GLY A 410 38.06 11.25 -26.15
C GLY A 410 38.32 12.58 -25.46
N THR A 411 37.29 13.41 -25.26
CA THR A 411 37.36 14.66 -24.49
C THR A 411 36.60 14.47 -23.19
N ALA A 412 37.29 14.58 -22.06
CA ALA A 412 36.66 14.59 -20.75
C ALA A 412 35.75 15.82 -20.59
N VAL A 413 34.53 15.58 -20.14
CA VAL A 413 33.52 16.59 -19.82
C VAL A 413 33.13 16.39 -18.37
N MET A 414 33.15 17.47 -17.59
CA MET A 414 32.79 17.48 -16.19
C MET A 414 31.69 18.50 -15.96
N ILE A 415 30.74 18.20 -15.08
CA ILE A 415 29.75 19.15 -14.56
C ILE A 415 29.89 19.12 -13.04
N ASP A 416 30.39 20.21 -12.45
CA ASP A 416 30.61 20.34 -11.01
C ASP A 416 29.69 21.42 -10.44
N ALA A 417 28.79 21.03 -9.54
CA ALA A 417 27.80 21.93 -8.96
C ALA A 417 28.40 22.97 -7.99
N ASN A 418 29.64 22.77 -7.54
CA ASN A 418 30.33 23.71 -6.68
C ASN A 418 30.98 24.87 -7.47
N ASP A 419 31.11 24.72 -8.79
CA ASP A 419 31.67 25.74 -9.67
C ASP A 419 30.61 26.76 -10.11
N ALA A 420 31.00 28.04 -10.13
CA ALA A 420 30.14 29.12 -10.63
C ALA A 420 29.77 28.96 -12.13
N THR A 421 30.58 28.21 -12.86
CA THR A 421 30.29 27.77 -14.24
C THR A 421 30.40 26.25 -14.26
N PRO A 422 29.30 25.50 -14.01
CA PRO A 422 29.39 24.08 -13.73
C PRO A 422 30.03 23.24 -14.84
N LEU A 423 29.79 23.56 -16.10
CA LEU A 423 30.24 22.77 -17.25
C LEU A 423 31.70 23.06 -17.63
N HIS A 424 32.53 22.00 -17.65
CA HIS A 424 33.93 22.02 -18.05
C HIS A 424 34.16 21.04 -19.21
N ILE A 425 34.74 21.50 -20.33
CA ILE A 425 35.04 20.67 -21.50
C ILE A 425 36.56 20.66 -21.72
N GLY A 426 37.18 19.48 -21.62
CA GLY A 426 38.64 19.34 -21.70
C GLY A 426 39.39 20.15 -20.65
N GLY A 427 38.79 20.31 -19.46
CA GLY A 427 39.32 21.13 -18.36
C GLY A 427 39.15 22.64 -18.51
N VAL A 428 38.29 23.10 -19.44
CA VAL A 428 37.99 24.52 -19.63
C VAL A 428 36.52 24.79 -19.28
N ALA A 429 36.30 25.66 -18.30
CA ALA A 429 34.96 26.16 -17.96
C ALA A 429 34.28 26.76 -19.19
N THR A 430 33.07 26.30 -19.49
CA THR A 430 32.32 26.60 -20.72
C THR A 430 30.88 26.97 -20.38
N GLU A 431 30.48 28.20 -20.73
CA GLU A 431 29.09 28.63 -20.63
C GLU A 431 28.29 28.22 -21.87
N ILE A 432 27.08 27.71 -21.63
CA ILE A 432 26.03 27.55 -22.64
C ILE A 432 24.88 28.46 -22.19
N GLU A 433 24.37 29.28 -23.10
CA GLU A 433 23.15 30.05 -22.86
C GLU A 433 21.97 29.10 -22.63
N ASP A 434 20.95 29.55 -21.91
CA ASP A 434 19.74 28.75 -21.71
C ASP A 434 19.08 28.39 -23.07
N PHE A 435 18.60 27.15 -23.19
CA PHE A 435 18.17 26.48 -24.43
C PHE A 435 19.24 26.41 -25.55
N GLY A 436 20.50 26.64 -25.20
CA GLY A 436 21.65 26.55 -26.09
C GLY A 436 22.25 25.14 -26.19
N SER A 437 23.24 24.99 -27.07
CA SER A 437 24.05 23.76 -27.14
C SER A 437 25.48 23.99 -27.60
N VAL A 438 26.38 23.07 -27.24
CA VAL A 438 27.77 23.03 -27.69
C VAL A 438 28.12 21.62 -28.20
N ALA A 439 28.83 21.54 -29.32
CA ALA A 439 29.30 20.26 -29.86
C ALA A 439 30.66 19.87 -29.24
N VAL A 440 30.80 18.60 -28.87
CA VAL A 440 32.05 18.02 -28.37
C VAL A 440 32.32 16.76 -29.18
N GLY A 441 33.26 16.84 -30.13
CA GLY A 441 33.41 15.76 -31.11
C GLY A 441 32.15 15.61 -31.99
N ASN A 442 31.59 14.40 -32.01
CA ASN A 442 30.31 14.11 -32.68
C ASN A 442 29.11 14.27 -31.74
N ASP A 443 29.37 14.36 -30.43
CA ASP A 443 28.40 14.45 -29.35
C ASP A 443 27.97 15.90 -29.13
N ARG A 444 26.95 16.10 -28.28
CA ARG A 444 26.43 17.43 -27.98
C ARG A 444 25.95 17.57 -26.56
N ILE A 445 26.17 18.74 -25.98
CA ILE A 445 25.66 19.13 -24.67
C ILE A 445 24.67 20.27 -24.88
N PHE A 446 23.46 20.10 -24.35
CA PHE A 446 22.41 21.11 -24.32
C PHE A 446 22.25 21.66 -22.91
N ARG A 447 21.67 22.86 -22.79
CA ARG A 447 21.31 23.43 -21.50
C ARG A 447 19.86 23.89 -21.51
N GLU A 448 19.09 23.52 -20.50
CA GLU A 448 17.73 23.99 -20.25
C GLU A 448 17.60 24.32 -18.75
N GLY A 449 17.55 25.60 -18.40
CA GLY A 449 17.64 26.11 -17.03
C GLY A 449 18.91 25.66 -16.32
N ASP A 450 18.73 24.96 -15.21
CA ASP A 450 19.80 24.35 -14.40
C ASP A 450 20.12 22.90 -14.81
N THR A 451 19.54 22.46 -15.93
CA THR A 451 19.76 21.12 -16.46
C THR A 451 20.71 21.14 -17.65
N TYR A 452 21.72 20.27 -17.62
CA TYR A 452 22.58 19.96 -18.75
C TYR A 452 22.19 18.60 -19.31
N ILE A 453 22.02 18.51 -20.64
CA ILE A 453 21.62 17.27 -21.31
C ILE A 453 22.74 16.88 -22.26
N ILE A 454 23.44 15.81 -21.93
CA ILE A 454 24.53 15.24 -22.72
C ILE A 454 23.94 14.19 -23.64
N VAL A 455 24.06 14.37 -24.95
CA VAL A 455 23.59 13.42 -25.95
C VAL A 455 24.79 12.82 -26.67
N TYR A 456 24.93 11.50 -26.55
CA TYR A 456 25.99 10.71 -27.16
C TYR A 456 25.56 10.31 -28.56
N ALA A 457 26.34 10.68 -29.57
CA ALA A 457 26.00 10.32 -30.94
C ALA A 457 26.02 8.79 -31.13
N GLY A 458 24.95 8.23 -31.67
CA GLY A 458 24.85 6.79 -31.93
C GLY A 458 25.80 6.30 -33.03
N ALA A 459 25.61 5.06 -33.49
CA ALA A 459 26.47 4.44 -34.51
C ALA A 459 26.61 5.24 -35.83
N ASP A 460 25.65 6.10 -36.16
CA ASP A 460 25.71 6.97 -37.35
C ASP A 460 26.59 8.22 -37.16
N ASN A 461 27.12 8.44 -35.95
CA ASN A 461 27.95 9.57 -35.54
C ASN A 461 27.25 10.94 -35.68
N VAL A 462 25.92 10.97 -35.58
CA VAL A 462 25.12 12.20 -35.65
C VAL A 462 24.14 12.22 -34.48
N VAL A 463 24.18 13.28 -33.69
CA VAL A 463 23.17 13.52 -32.64
C VAL A 463 21.77 13.63 -33.25
N GLY A 464 20.87 12.74 -32.84
CA GLY A 464 19.52 12.60 -33.34
C GLY A 464 18.54 11.99 -32.33
N ASN A 465 17.28 11.86 -32.75
CA ASN A 465 16.24 11.26 -31.91
C ASN A 465 16.57 9.80 -31.62
N GLY A 466 16.49 9.43 -30.35
CA GLY A 466 16.69 8.07 -29.89
C GLY A 466 18.13 7.72 -29.48
N ASP A 467 19.03 8.70 -29.51
CA ASP A 467 20.39 8.55 -29.00
C ASP A 467 20.43 8.54 -27.47
N SER A 468 21.45 7.91 -26.90
CA SER A 468 21.68 7.87 -25.45
C SER A 468 21.83 9.28 -24.86
N GLN A 469 21.21 9.52 -23.71
CA GLN A 469 21.23 10.81 -23.02
C GLN A 469 21.58 10.63 -21.54
N VAL A 470 22.37 11.57 -21.02
CA VAL A 470 22.56 11.78 -19.58
C VAL A 470 22.10 13.19 -19.26
N ARG A 471 21.06 13.31 -18.45
CA ARG A 471 20.53 14.58 -17.96
C ARG A 471 21.09 14.82 -16.56
N VAL A 472 21.66 16.00 -16.35
CA VAL A 472 22.35 16.39 -15.11
C VAL A 472 21.69 17.67 -14.62
N ILE A 473 21.02 17.60 -13.48
CA ILE A 473 20.32 18.75 -12.89
C ILE A 473 21.19 19.30 -11.77
N VAL A 474 21.60 20.57 -11.87
CA VAL A 474 22.48 21.22 -10.89
C VAL A 474 21.63 21.87 -9.80
N ARG A 475 21.88 21.52 -8.54
CA ARG A 475 21.16 22.05 -7.36
C ARG A 475 22.15 22.41 -6.28
N ASP A 476 22.23 23.70 -5.91
CA ASP A 476 23.00 24.24 -4.76
C ASP A 476 24.13 23.34 -4.20
N GLY A 477 25.18 23.11 -5.00
CA GLY A 477 26.37 22.33 -4.57
C GLY A 477 26.33 20.82 -4.83
N ARG A 478 25.26 20.27 -5.45
CA ARG A 478 25.15 18.88 -5.90
C ARG A 478 24.50 18.74 -7.29
N VAL A 479 24.50 17.52 -7.81
CA VAL A 479 23.85 17.15 -9.07
C VAL A 479 22.98 15.91 -8.95
N ASP A 480 21.84 15.92 -9.63
CA ASP A 480 20.98 14.75 -9.83
C ASP A 480 21.13 14.27 -11.28
N ILE A 481 21.07 12.96 -11.50
CA ILE A 481 21.42 12.34 -12.79
C ILE A 481 20.31 11.40 -13.26
N ASP A 482 19.79 11.65 -14.46
CA ASP A 482 18.93 10.71 -15.20
C ASP A 482 19.75 10.14 -16.37
N VAL A 483 19.88 8.81 -16.42
CA VAL A 483 20.63 8.10 -17.45
C VAL A 483 19.64 7.32 -18.33
N ARG A 484 19.58 7.68 -19.61
CA ARG A 484 18.71 7.05 -20.62
C ARG A 484 19.54 6.52 -21.77
N LEU A 485 19.75 5.22 -21.83
CA LEU A 485 20.61 4.61 -22.84
C LEU A 485 19.78 3.94 -23.93
N ASN A 486 20.31 3.97 -25.16
CA ASN A 486 19.78 3.18 -26.27
C ASN A 486 20.30 1.74 -26.23
N GLU A 487 19.70 0.86 -27.05
CA GLU A 487 20.09 -0.56 -27.17
C GLU A 487 21.56 -0.80 -27.57
N GLU A 488 22.30 0.23 -28.02
CA GLU A 488 23.71 0.05 -28.43
C GLU A 488 24.64 -0.15 -27.24
N LEU A 489 24.27 0.37 -26.05
CA LEU A 489 25.07 0.28 -24.82
C LEU A 489 24.55 -0.79 -23.85
N LEU A 490 23.24 -1.05 -23.83
CA LEU A 490 22.59 -1.98 -22.88
C LEU A 490 23.15 -3.41 -22.96
N GLY A 491 23.30 -4.06 -21.79
CA GLY A 491 23.86 -5.40 -21.60
C GLY A 491 25.37 -5.53 -21.85
N ARG A 492 26.08 -4.39 -21.96
CA ARG A 492 27.54 -4.32 -22.19
C ARG A 492 28.22 -3.31 -21.26
N LEU A 493 27.56 -2.98 -20.16
CA LEU A 493 28.00 -2.01 -19.17
C LEU A 493 28.43 -2.72 -17.89
N GLU A 494 29.16 -2.01 -17.06
CA GLU A 494 29.50 -2.42 -15.71
C GLU A 494 29.62 -1.16 -14.83
N GLY A 495 29.32 -1.25 -13.54
CA GLY A 495 29.39 -0.10 -12.63
C GLY A 495 28.38 -0.16 -11.50
N LEU A 496 28.27 0.95 -10.77
CA LEU A 496 27.28 1.10 -9.69
C LEU A 496 25.83 1.05 -10.20
N LEU A 497 25.58 1.35 -11.48
CA LEU A 497 24.24 1.31 -12.08
C LEU A 497 23.92 0.02 -12.85
N GLY A 498 24.71 -1.05 -12.65
CA GLY A 498 24.46 -2.35 -13.29
C GLY A 498 24.89 -2.42 -14.76
N ASP A 499 24.40 -3.44 -15.47
CA ASP A 499 24.75 -3.68 -16.88
C ASP A 499 23.62 -3.35 -17.86
N GLY A 500 22.39 -3.20 -17.36
CA GLY A 500 21.21 -2.82 -18.15
C GLY A 500 20.80 -3.91 -19.13
N ASP A 501 20.96 -5.19 -18.77
CA ASP A 501 20.58 -6.34 -19.59
C ASP A 501 19.09 -6.74 -19.44
N GLY A 502 18.39 -6.10 -18.50
CA GLY A 502 17.00 -6.37 -18.14
C GLY A 502 16.83 -7.38 -16.99
N ASP A 503 17.92 -7.79 -16.33
CA ASP A 503 17.92 -8.67 -15.16
C ASP A 503 18.45 -7.96 -13.90
N ALA A 504 17.51 -7.33 -13.21
CA ALA A 504 17.72 -6.66 -11.93
C ALA A 504 18.34 -7.54 -10.83
N SER A 505 18.37 -8.88 -10.96
CA SER A 505 18.94 -9.75 -9.93
C SER A 505 20.47 -9.68 -9.88
N ASN A 506 21.11 -9.27 -10.97
CA ASN A 506 22.57 -9.34 -11.13
C ASN A 506 23.27 -7.97 -11.12
N ASP A 507 22.51 -6.86 -11.12
CA ASP A 507 23.01 -5.50 -11.25
C ASP A 507 24.04 -5.08 -10.20
N VAL A 508 23.85 -5.48 -8.94
CA VAL A 508 24.73 -5.10 -7.84
C VAL A 508 25.80 -6.18 -7.68
N ALA A 509 26.78 -6.13 -8.59
CA ALA A 509 27.88 -7.09 -8.67
C ALA A 509 29.26 -6.44 -8.50
N ARG A 510 30.18 -7.22 -7.95
CA ARG A 510 31.62 -6.90 -7.93
C ARG A 510 32.18 -6.89 -9.35
N ALA A 511 33.36 -6.29 -9.52
CA ALA A 511 34.04 -6.27 -10.83
C ALA A 511 34.43 -7.67 -11.37
N ASP A 512 34.37 -8.71 -10.53
CA ASP A 512 34.56 -10.10 -10.96
C ASP A 512 33.26 -10.83 -11.34
N GLY A 513 32.11 -10.12 -11.31
CA GLY A 513 30.77 -10.64 -11.59
C GLY A 513 30.09 -11.30 -10.39
N THR A 514 30.68 -11.27 -9.19
CA THR A 514 30.02 -11.79 -7.98
C THR A 514 28.89 -10.85 -7.55
N VAL A 515 27.65 -11.31 -7.66
CA VAL A 515 26.45 -10.60 -7.21
C VAL A 515 26.40 -10.54 -5.68
N LEU A 516 26.07 -9.37 -5.12
CA LEU A 516 25.90 -9.18 -3.69
C LEU A 516 24.53 -9.72 -3.24
N ALA A 517 24.51 -10.44 -2.11
CA ALA A 517 23.27 -10.95 -1.53
C ALA A 517 22.40 -9.80 -0.97
N ARG A 518 21.09 -9.97 -1.08
CA ARG A 518 20.09 -9.05 -0.53
C ARG A 518 19.45 -9.66 0.74
N PRO A 519 19.14 -8.86 1.77
CA PRO A 519 19.42 -7.42 1.89
C PRO A 519 20.92 -7.14 1.98
N PHE A 520 21.36 -5.99 1.45
CA PHE A 520 22.78 -5.68 1.36
C PHE A 520 23.38 -5.43 2.75
N ALA A 521 24.33 -6.28 3.16
CA ALA A 521 25.06 -6.04 4.39
C ALA A 521 26.04 -4.87 4.20
N PHE A 522 26.21 -4.04 5.25
CA PHE A 522 27.16 -2.91 5.26
C PHE A 522 28.56 -3.32 4.77
N ALA A 523 29.06 -4.46 5.24
CA ALA A 523 30.39 -4.96 4.88
C ALA A 523 30.52 -5.39 3.42
N ASP A 524 29.42 -5.76 2.76
CA ASP A 524 29.42 -6.16 1.36
C ASP A 524 29.48 -4.94 0.43
N LEU A 525 28.66 -3.91 0.68
CA LEU A 525 28.65 -2.66 -0.09
C LEU A 525 29.92 -1.83 0.13
N TYR A 526 30.27 -1.55 1.39
CA TYR A 526 31.38 -0.66 1.74
C TYR A 526 32.72 -1.39 1.92
N GLY A 527 32.74 -2.70 1.64
CA GLY A 527 33.94 -3.52 1.55
C GLY A 527 34.51 -3.55 0.13
N GLN A 528 34.59 -4.75 -0.45
CA GLN A 528 35.22 -4.95 -1.76
C GLN A 528 34.43 -4.30 -2.91
N TYR A 529 33.10 -4.28 -2.84
CA TYR A 529 32.25 -3.69 -3.88
C TYR A 529 32.57 -2.21 -4.12
N ARG A 530 32.64 -1.41 -3.04
CA ARG A 530 33.11 0.00 -3.11
C ARG A 530 34.48 0.13 -3.76
N GLU A 531 35.43 -0.73 -3.39
CA GLU A 531 36.80 -0.65 -3.92
C GLU A 531 36.88 -1.04 -5.39
N ASP A 532 36.03 -1.97 -5.84
CA ASP A 532 35.96 -2.41 -7.24
C ASP A 532 35.50 -1.28 -8.16
N TRP A 533 34.55 -0.47 -7.70
CA TRP A 533 33.99 0.65 -8.47
C TRP A 533 34.64 2.01 -8.19
N ARG A 534 35.62 2.08 -7.29
CA ARG A 534 36.38 3.31 -7.01
C ARG A 534 37.36 3.64 -8.14
N VAL A 535 37.38 4.90 -8.56
CA VAL A 535 38.46 5.45 -9.39
C VAL A 535 39.74 5.50 -8.56
N ALA A 536 40.70 4.62 -8.86
CA ALA A 536 41.88 4.42 -8.01
C ALA A 536 43.13 5.17 -8.51
N SER A 537 43.09 5.83 -9.66
CA SER A 537 44.22 6.58 -10.19
C SER A 537 43.81 7.82 -10.98
N GLU A 538 44.61 8.89 -10.92
CA GLU A 538 44.40 10.11 -11.71
C GLU A 538 44.47 9.87 -13.22
N ALA A 539 45.01 8.73 -13.67
CA ALA A 539 45.03 8.38 -15.09
C ALA A 539 43.68 7.85 -15.57
N ASP A 540 42.87 7.30 -14.65
CA ASP A 540 41.56 6.74 -14.92
C ASP A 540 40.42 7.74 -14.56
N SER A 541 40.73 8.77 -13.77
CA SER A 541 39.76 9.84 -13.46
C SER A 541 39.48 10.72 -14.68
N LEU A 542 38.19 11.00 -14.89
CA LEU A 542 37.72 11.96 -15.90
C LEU A 542 37.57 13.38 -15.34
N PHE A 543 37.80 13.56 -14.03
CA PHE A 543 37.67 14.86 -13.39
C PHE A 543 38.92 15.72 -13.56
N THR A 544 38.71 17.04 -13.50
CA THR A 544 39.80 17.99 -13.30
C THR A 544 39.82 18.46 -11.84
N TYR A 545 41.03 18.79 -11.36
CA TYR A 545 41.25 19.18 -9.97
C TYR A 545 41.72 20.62 -9.89
N ASP A 546 41.12 21.37 -8.97
CA ASP A 546 41.52 22.72 -8.67
C ASP A 546 42.82 22.77 -7.86
N ALA A 547 43.37 23.97 -7.71
CA ALA A 547 44.65 24.15 -7.02
C ALA A 547 44.55 23.78 -5.53
N GLY A 548 45.02 22.58 -5.18
CA GLY A 548 45.00 22.05 -3.81
C GLY A 548 44.13 20.80 -3.66
N GLU A 549 43.41 20.41 -4.71
CA GLU A 549 42.63 19.18 -4.78
C GLU A 549 43.44 18.04 -5.41
N SER A 550 43.01 16.82 -5.14
CA SER A 550 43.57 15.59 -5.70
C SER A 550 42.57 14.45 -5.51
N LEU A 551 42.65 13.41 -6.32
CA LEU A 551 41.85 12.18 -6.19
C LEU A 551 41.83 11.63 -4.75
N ASP A 552 43.01 11.46 -4.14
CA ASP A 552 43.16 10.96 -2.76
C ASP A 552 42.51 11.86 -1.71
N GLY A 553 42.27 13.14 -2.04
CA GLY A 553 41.67 14.12 -1.14
C GLY A 553 40.16 13.97 -0.99
N PHE A 554 39.49 13.34 -1.98
CA PHE A 554 38.06 13.10 -1.96
C PHE A 554 37.68 11.74 -1.36
N TYR A 555 38.61 10.78 -1.33
CA TYR A 555 38.32 9.43 -0.86
C TYR A 555 38.46 9.28 0.67
N LEU A 556 37.40 8.85 1.34
CA LEU A 556 37.40 8.53 2.77
C LEU A 556 37.02 7.05 2.99
N PRO A 557 38.00 6.16 3.28
CA PRO A 557 37.76 4.71 3.37
C PRO A 557 36.88 4.27 4.56
N GLU A 558 36.76 5.11 5.58
CA GLU A 558 35.93 4.85 6.77
C GLU A 558 34.55 5.53 6.67
N PHE A 559 34.21 6.11 5.50
CA PHE A 559 32.92 6.75 5.24
C PHE A 559 32.07 5.89 4.28
N PRO A 560 30.76 5.70 4.55
CA PRO A 560 30.07 6.05 5.79
C PRO A 560 30.54 5.15 6.94
N GLY A 561 30.29 5.56 8.17
CA GLY A 561 30.62 4.76 9.36
C GLY A 561 29.63 3.64 9.64
N GLU A 562 28.37 3.82 9.23
CA GLU A 562 27.26 2.88 9.36
C GLU A 562 26.14 3.23 8.35
N ILE A 563 25.20 2.31 8.14
CA ILE A 563 23.92 2.61 7.46
C ILE A 563 22.95 3.11 8.52
N VAL A 564 22.34 4.28 8.29
CA VAL A 564 21.32 4.86 9.17
C VAL A 564 19.96 4.65 8.51
N SER A 565 18.97 4.22 9.28
CA SER A 565 17.59 4.02 8.83
C SER A 565 16.61 4.84 9.68
N LEU A 566 15.39 5.06 9.17
CA LEU A 566 14.38 5.92 9.82
C LEU A 566 14.03 5.50 11.26
N ASP A 567 14.06 4.21 11.57
CA ASP A 567 13.81 3.63 12.89
C ASP A 567 14.95 3.91 13.89
N THR A 568 16.16 4.19 13.40
CA THR A 568 17.34 4.49 14.22
C THR A 568 17.50 5.99 14.56
N LEU A 569 16.74 6.86 13.91
CA LEU A 569 16.79 8.32 14.14
C LEU A 569 16.20 8.72 15.50
N ASP A 570 16.69 9.84 16.05
CA ASP A 570 16.05 10.48 17.22
C ASP A 570 14.59 10.83 16.88
N PRO A 571 13.60 10.39 17.68
CA PRO A 571 12.19 10.58 17.34
C PRO A 571 11.80 12.03 17.10
N ALA A 572 12.38 13.00 17.82
CA ALA A 572 12.06 14.41 17.62
C ALA A 572 12.63 14.97 16.32
N VAL A 573 13.81 14.48 15.90
CA VAL A 573 14.41 14.84 14.60
C VAL A 573 13.60 14.22 13.46
N ARG A 574 13.24 12.93 13.59
CA ARG A 574 12.43 12.21 12.62
C ARG A 574 11.06 12.87 12.42
N ASP A 575 10.35 13.17 13.51
CA ASP A 575 9.01 13.76 13.42
C ASP A 575 9.05 15.18 12.80
N ALA A 576 10.12 15.95 13.06
CA ALA A 576 10.33 17.26 12.43
C ALA A 576 10.65 17.13 10.93
N ALA A 577 11.41 16.11 10.53
CA ALA A 577 11.72 15.81 9.14
C ALA A 577 10.49 15.33 8.36
N ILE A 578 9.68 14.44 8.95
CA ILE A 578 8.38 14.00 8.41
C ILE A 578 7.47 15.20 8.16
N ALA A 579 7.37 16.12 9.13
CA ALA A 579 6.55 17.31 8.99
C ALA A 579 7.04 18.22 7.86
N ALA A 580 8.36 18.37 7.69
CA ALA A 580 8.95 19.16 6.60
C ALA A 580 8.70 18.52 5.22
N ALA A 581 8.83 17.19 5.11
CA ALA A 581 8.56 16.46 3.88
C ALA A 581 7.08 16.53 3.46
N LEU A 582 6.16 16.44 4.42
CA LEU A 582 4.72 16.62 4.19
C LEU A 582 4.38 18.06 3.76
N ASP A 583 5.01 19.07 4.37
CA ASP A 583 4.83 20.48 3.98
C ASP A 583 5.37 20.75 2.57
N ALA A 584 6.42 20.04 2.16
CA ALA A 584 6.94 20.02 0.80
C ALA A 584 6.05 19.26 -0.21
N GLY A 585 4.95 18.64 0.25
CA GLY A 585 3.98 17.95 -0.60
C GLY A 585 4.36 16.52 -0.99
N LEU A 586 5.34 15.90 -0.32
CA LEU A 586 5.70 14.51 -0.55
C LEU A 586 4.64 13.56 0.03
N ILE A 587 4.37 12.46 -0.67
CA ILE A 587 3.36 11.48 -0.29
C ILE A 587 3.96 10.51 0.74
N GLN A 588 3.45 10.56 1.97
CA GLN A 588 3.87 9.66 3.05
C GLN A 588 3.61 8.19 2.69
N GLY A 589 4.57 7.33 3.05
CA GLY A 589 4.52 5.89 2.77
C GLY A 589 5.13 5.48 1.42
N THR A 590 5.73 6.43 0.69
CA THR A 590 6.52 6.13 -0.52
C THR A 590 8.02 6.01 -0.20
N PRO A 591 8.80 5.18 -0.92
CA PRO A 591 10.26 5.10 -0.73
C PRO A 591 10.96 6.46 -0.90
N ASN A 592 10.49 7.29 -1.85
CA ASN A 592 11.02 8.64 -2.05
C ASN A 592 10.75 9.55 -0.85
N PHE A 593 9.59 9.41 -0.19
CA PHE A 593 9.30 10.14 1.04
C PHE A 593 10.23 9.70 2.18
N GLU A 594 10.41 8.40 2.36
CA GLU A 594 11.25 7.85 3.42
C GLU A 594 12.72 8.26 3.29
N ASN A 595 13.26 8.17 2.07
CA ASN A 595 14.61 8.60 1.74
C ASN A 595 14.78 10.11 1.97
N ALA A 596 13.88 10.95 1.44
CA ALA A 596 13.99 12.39 1.63
C ALA A 596 13.88 12.84 3.10
N VAL A 597 13.06 12.14 3.90
CA VAL A 597 12.98 12.36 5.35
C VAL A 597 14.31 12.01 6.02
N LEU A 598 14.93 10.89 5.65
CA LEU A 598 16.21 10.45 6.18
C LEU A 598 17.32 11.46 5.84
N ASP A 599 17.43 11.86 4.59
CA ASP A 599 18.46 12.82 4.14
C ASP A 599 18.30 14.18 4.79
N PHE A 600 17.06 14.70 4.82
CA PHE A 600 16.78 15.95 5.51
C PHE A 600 17.06 15.86 7.01
N ALA A 601 16.74 14.75 7.66
CA ALA A 601 17.02 14.55 9.09
C ALA A 601 18.53 14.58 9.39
N LEU A 602 19.36 14.04 8.49
CA LEU A 602 20.80 13.93 8.66
C LEU A 602 21.58 15.17 8.23
N THR A 603 21.04 15.96 7.28
CA THR A 603 21.75 17.10 6.68
C THR A 603 21.11 18.45 7.01
N GLY A 604 19.80 18.49 7.24
CA GLY A 604 18.99 19.71 7.35
C GLY A 604 18.77 20.43 6.02
N ASP A 605 19.08 19.81 4.88
CA ASP A 605 18.97 20.40 3.55
C ASP A 605 17.62 20.06 2.90
N SER A 606 16.76 21.06 2.74
CA SER A 606 15.40 20.87 2.20
C SER A 606 15.38 20.54 0.70
N SER A 607 16.49 20.77 0.00
CA SER A 607 16.53 20.53 -1.44
C SER A 607 16.46 19.03 -1.79
N PHE A 608 16.68 18.11 -0.83
CA PHE A 608 16.40 16.68 -1.02
C PHE A 608 14.92 16.39 -1.27
N PHE A 609 14.01 17.26 -0.81
CA PHE A 609 12.59 17.14 -1.14
C PHE A 609 12.32 17.39 -2.63
N ASP A 610 13.02 18.37 -3.23
CA ASP A 610 12.92 18.65 -4.66
C ASP A 610 13.47 17.48 -5.48
N SER A 611 14.61 16.91 -5.06
CA SER A 611 15.18 15.70 -5.66
C SER A 611 14.20 14.53 -5.60
N ALA A 612 13.57 14.28 -4.45
CA ALA A 612 12.62 13.19 -4.24
C ALA A 612 11.31 13.35 -5.03
N ALA A 613 10.85 14.60 -5.22
CA ALA A 613 9.67 14.90 -6.03
C ALA A 613 9.91 14.73 -7.53
N GLU A 614 11.16 14.85 -7.98
CA GLU A 614 11.55 14.74 -9.39
C GLU A 614 12.08 13.36 -9.79
N VAL A 615 12.34 12.48 -8.82
CA VAL A 615 12.53 11.05 -9.12
C VAL A 615 11.29 10.64 -9.92
N PRO A 616 11.46 10.23 -11.20
CA PRO A 616 10.34 9.76 -12.00
C PRO A 616 9.61 8.72 -11.15
N ALA A 617 8.27 8.75 -11.10
CA ALA A 617 7.52 7.63 -10.58
C ALA A 617 8.01 6.44 -11.39
N SER A 618 8.95 5.68 -10.83
CA SER A 618 9.54 4.55 -11.50
C SER A 618 8.36 3.69 -11.86
N VAL A 619 8.39 3.17 -13.08
CA VAL A 619 7.65 1.94 -13.35
C VAL A 619 8.12 1.01 -12.24
N THR A 620 7.32 0.83 -11.19
CA THR A 620 7.32 -0.41 -10.43
C THR A 620 6.83 -1.44 -11.43
N GLU A 621 7.71 -1.78 -12.39
CA GLU A 621 7.90 -3.18 -12.61
C GLU A 621 8.39 -3.60 -11.23
N THR A 622 7.53 -4.34 -10.54
CA THR A 622 7.99 -5.23 -9.51
C THR A 622 9.33 -5.72 -10.01
N VAL A 623 10.41 -5.36 -9.31
CA VAL A 623 11.37 -6.42 -9.02
C VAL A 623 10.44 -7.51 -8.56
N THR A 624 10.28 -8.54 -9.39
CA THR A 624 9.90 -9.80 -8.82
C THR A 624 11.03 -10.00 -7.80
N THR A 625 10.77 -9.64 -6.54
CA THR A 625 10.95 -10.63 -5.51
C THR A 625 10.36 -11.85 -6.19
N ALA A 626 11.23 -12.73 -6.70
CA ALA A 626 10.82 -13.91 -7.44
C ALA A 626 9.52 -14.38 -6.80
N ASP A 627 8.40 -14.39 -7.57
CA ASP A 627 7.01 -14.56 -7.07
C ASP A 627 7.05 -15.15 -5.67
N PRO A 628 6.74 -14.42 -4.58
CA PRO A 628 7.28 -14.66 -3.24
C PRO A 628 7.48 -16.15 -3.04
N VAL A 629 8.72 -16.63 -3.23
CA VAL A 629 8.89 -18.06 -3.44
C VAL A 629 8.75 -18.74 -2.11
N SER A 630 7.90 -19.76 -2.05
CA SER A 630 7.95 -20.78 -0.99
C SER A 630 9.41 -21.17 -0.74
N LEU A 631 9.93 -20.77 0.41
CA LEU A 631 11.29 -20.98 0.84
C LEU A 631 11.40 -22.39 1.39
N ASN A 632 12.40 -23.12 0.91
CA ASN A 632 12.80 -24.40 1.51
C ASN A 632 14.15 -24.16 2.19
N LEU A 633 14.10 -23.80 3.47
CA LEU A 633 15.26 -23.47 4.28
C LEU A 633 15.65 -24.64 5.16
N GLU A 634 16.93 -25.02 5.10
CA GLU A 634 17.52 -26.06 5.93
C GLU A 634 18.71 -25.43 6.67
N GLY A 635 18.70 -25.55 8.00
CA GLY A 635 19.78 -25.13 8.89
C GLY A 635 20.96 -26.08 8.86
N THR A 636 21.69 -26.12 9.96
CA THR A 636 22.91 -26.87 10.18
C THR A 636 22.82 -27.64 11.49
N GLU A 637 23.91 -28.26 11.92
CA GLU A 637 23.96 -29.00 13.20
C GLU A 637 24.29 -28.08 14.39
N GLY A 638 24.13 -26.77 14.25
CA GLY A 638 24.25 -25.83 15.36
C GLY A 638 23.24 -24.69 15.20
N ASN A 639 23.12 -23.86 16.24
CA ASN A 639 22.07 -22.85 16.37
C ASN A 639 21.95 -21.91 15.15
N ASP A 640 20.81 -21.96 14.50
CA ASP A 640 20.45 -21.22 13.31
C ASP A 640 19.26 -20.28 13.54
N THR A 641 19.08 -19.35 12.60
CA THR A 641 17.87 -18.50 12.53
C THR A 641 17.36 -18.54 11.11
N LEU A 642 16.18 -19.15 10.93
CA LEU A 642 15.52 -19.34 9.65
C LEU A 642 14.26 -18.47 9.63
N LEU A 643 14.14 -17.62 8.61
CA LEU A 643 13.02 -16.70 8.45
C LEU A 643 12.33 -16.98 7.12
N GLY A 644 11.05 -17.29 7.20
CA GLY A 644 10.11 -17.42 6.10
C GLY A 644 9.70 -16.09 5.48
N ALA A 645 8.76 -16.19 4.56
CA ALA A 645 8.20 -15.15 3.74
C ALA A 645 6.69 -15.02 4.03
N THR A 646 5.89 -14.68 3.03
CA THR A 646 4.44 -14.51 3.19
C THR A 646 3.63 -15.58 2.45
N LEU A 647 4.30 -16.61 1.94
CA LEU A 647 3.68 -17.79 1.30
C LEU A 647 4.13 -19.05 2.06
N ASP A 648 3.42 -20.16 1.81
CA ASP A 648 3.70 -21.49 2.34
C ASP A 648 5.17 -21.92 2.21
N ASP A 649 5.91 -21.92 3.30
CA ASP A 649 7.32 -22.23 3.39
C ASP A 649 7.59 -23.60 4.01
N THR A 650 8.85 -24.04 3.96
CA THR A 650 9.33 -25.23 4.65
C THR A 650 10.67 -24.92 5.30
N LEU A 651 10.70 -24.88 6.63
CA LEU A 651 11.86 -24.53 7.45
C LEU A 651 12.27 -25.74 8.31
N SER A 652 13.55 -26.09 8.30
CA SER A 652 14.11 -27.21 9.09
C SER A 652 15.38 -26.77 9.82
N GLY A 653 15.36 -26.75 11.16
CA GLY A 653 16.51 -26.38 12.01
C GLY A 653 17.66 -27.40 11.97
N LEU A 654 17.31 -28.68 12.08
CA LEU A 654 18.19 -29.86 12.17
C LEU A 654 18.78 -30.10 13.56
N GLY A 655 19.83 -29.39 13.96
CA GLY A 655 20.46 -29.65 15.24
C GLY A 655 20.96 -28.38 15.87
N GLY A 656 20.88 -28.25 17.19
CA GLY A 656 21.20 -27.00 17.88
C GLY A 656 19.93 -26.32 18.40
N ASP A 657 20.09 -25.24 19.16
CA ASP A 657 18.93 -24.47 19.63
C ASP A 657 18.60 -23.39 18.57
N ASP A 658 17.60 -23.66 17.74
CA ASP A 658 17.27 -22.91 16.52
C ASP A 658 16.09 -21.95 16.72
N ARG A 659 16.03 -20.90 15.87
CA ARG A 659 14.85 -20.03 15.76
C ARG A 659 14.27 -20.10 14.35
N LEU A 660 13.03 -20.55 14.22
CA LEU A 660 12.28 -20.64 12.97
C LEU A 660 11.06 -19.71 13.03
N GLU A 661 10.83 -18.91 11.99
CA GLU A 661 9.68 -17.98 11.89
C GLU A 661 9.08 -18.09 10.49
N GLY A 662 7.84 -18.59 10.36
CA GLY A 662 7.13 -18.78 9.08
C GLY A 662 6.56 -17.47 8.52
N ARG A 663 5.95 -16.68 9.41
CA ARG A 663 5.33 -15.34 9.21
C ARG A 663 3.98 -15.40 8.52
N GLY A 664 3.90 -15.79 7.26
CA GLY A 664 2.62 -15.78 6.54
C GLY A 664 2.57 -16.88 5.51
N GLY A 665 1.38 -17.44 5.26
CA GLY A 665 1.23 -18.64 4.44
C GLY A 665 1.07 -19.87 5.32
N ASN A 666 0.78 -21.02 4.71
CA ASN A 666 0.60 -22.29 5.42
C ASN A 666 1.94 -23.04 5.46
N ASP A 667 2.70 -22.81 6.52
CA ASP A 667 4.10 -23.17 6.62
C ASP A 667 4.33 -24.56 7.22
N GLN A 668 5.49 -25.15 6.93
CA GLN A 668 5.97 -26.38 7.58
C GLN A 668 7.27 -26.09 8.33
N LEU A 669 7.22 -26.06 9.66
CA LEU A 669 8.38 -25.80 10.52
C LEU A 669 8.80 -27.07 11.27
N SER A 670 10.09 -27.38 11.29
CA SER A 670 10.66 -28.54 11.98
C SER A 670 11.92 -28.15 12.76
N GLY A 671 11.86 -28.22 14.10
CA GLY A 671 12.98 -27.89 14.99
C GLY A 671 14.08 -28.95 14.91
N SER A 672 13.70 -30.19 15.23
CA SER A 672 14.52 -31.41 15.23
C SER A 672 15.27 -31.64 16.55
N GLU A 673 16.61 -31.62 16.62
CA GLU A 673 17.32 -31.85 17.90
C GLU A 673 17.78 -30.52 18.54
N GLY A 674 17.37 -30.22 19.76
CA GLY A 674 17.81 -29.02 20.49
C GLY A 674 16.64 -28.28 21.12
N ASN A 675 16.86 -27.15 21.80
CA ASN A 675 15.75 -26.37 22.36
C ASN A 675 15.39 -25.24 21.39
N ASP A 676 14.35 -25.46 20.60
CA ASP A 676 14.01 -24.62 19.47
C ASP A 676 12.92 -23.60 19.81
N THR A 677 12.87 -22.51 19.05
CA THR A 677 11.77 -21.54 19.06
C THR A 677 11.17 -21.46 17.66
N LEU A 678 9.93 -21.91 17.52
CA LEU A 678 9.19 -21.99 16.27
C LEU A 678 7.96 -21.07 16.36
N ASP A 679 7.74 -20.28 15.32
CA ASP A 679 6.63 -19.32 15.22
C ASP A 679 6.04 -19.44 13.81
N GLY A 680 4.83 -19.98 13.68
CA GLY A 680 4.14 -20.20 12.41
C GLY A 680 3.76 -18.87 11.75
N GLY A 681 3.04 -18.03 12.49
CA GLY A 681 2.65 -16.71 12.04
C GLY A 681 1.19 -16.68 11.62
N ALA A 682 0.91 -16.40 10.35
CA ALA A 682 -0.45 -16.34 9.83
C ALA A 682 -0.66 -17.37 8.72
N GLY A 683 -1.63 -18.25 8.87
CA GLY A 683 -1.93 -19.35 7.96
C GLY A 683 -2.23 -20.61 8.74
N ASP A 684 -2.62 -21.68 8.04
CA ASP A 684 -2.81 -23.00 8.66
C ASP A 684 -1.45 -23.73 8.66
N ASP A 685 -0.70 -23.62 9.75
CA ASP A 685 0.69 -24.05 9.86
C ASP A 685 0.83 -25.48 10.37
N ARG A 686 1.97 -26.10 10.05
CA ARG A 686 2.38 -27.40 10.57
C ARG A 686 3.72 -27.30 11.26
N ILE A 687 3.71 -27.38 12.58
CA ILE A 687 4.89 -27.20 13.43
C ILE A 687 5.24 -28.52 14.12
N SER A 688 6.50 -28.94 14.01
CA SER A 688 7.05 -30.14 14.66
C SER A 688 8.34 -29.79 15.40
N SER A 689 8.26 -29.54 16.70
CA SER A 689 9.42 -29.11 17.49
C SER A 689 10.45 -30.24 17.66
N SER A 690 9.97 -31.45 17.97
CA SER A 690 10.71 -32.72 18.04
C SER A 690 11.48 -32.98 19.35
N ASP A 691 12.81 -33.12 19.36
CA ASP A 691 13.58 -33.52 20.55
C ASP A 691 14.19 -32.27 21.20
N GLY A 692 13.66 -31.84 22.34
CA GLY A 692 13.99 -30.52 22.90
C GLY A 692 13.11 -30.11 24.06
N ASN A 693 13.47 -29.04 24.74
CA ASN A 693 12.49 -28.27 25.51
C ASN A 693 12.14 -27.04 24.68
N ASP A 694 11.12 -27.15 23.86
CA ASP A 694 10.86 -26.24 22.76
C ASP A 694 9.78 -25.20 23.08
N LEU A 695 9.78 -24.11 22.33
CA LEU A 695 8.69 -23.14 22.28
C LEU A 695 8.11 -23.15 20.86
N ALA A 696 6.84 -23.50 20.71
CA ALA A 696 6.12 -23.43 19.44
C ALA A 696 4.87 -22.57 19.56
N ILE A 697 4.70 -21.64 18.62
CA ILE A 697 3.56 -20.74 18.52
C ILE A 697 2.96 -20.92 17.12
N GLY A 698 1.67 -21.24 17.03
CA GLY A 698 0.93 -21.35 15.77
C GLY A 698 0.69 -19.97 15.16
N GLY A 699 -0.11 -19.17 15.85
CA GLY A 699 -0.37 -17.78 15.50
C GLY A 699 -1.82 -17.59 15.08
N ALA A 700 -2.09 -17.26 13.81
CA ALA A 700 -3.45 -17.09 13.32
C ALA A 700 -3.74 -18.07 12.19
N GLY A 701 -4.79 -18.88 12.30
CA GLY A 701 -5.13 -19.95 11.38
C GLY A 701 -5.33 -21.27 12.14
N ASN A 702 -5.65 -22.35 11.43
CA ASN A 702 -5.91 -23.64 12.07
C ASN A 702 -4.64 -24.50 12.02
N ASP A 703 -3.90 -24.49 13.12
CA ASP A 703 -2.54 -24.98 13.20
C ASP A 703 -2.46 -26.44 13.66
N ASN A 704 -1.38 -27.11 13.27
CA ASN A 704 -1.04 -28.46 13.71
C ASN A 704 0.33 -28.47 14.38
N ILE A 705 0.34 -28.48 15.71
CA ILE A 705 1.55 -28.30 16.52
C ILE A 705 1.87 -29.58 17.31
N GLY A 706 3.11 -30.07 17.21
CA GLY A 706 3.60 -31.19 18.02
C GLY A 706 4.90 -30.83 18.74
N GLY A 707 4.92 -30.98 20.06
CA GLY A 707 6.09 -30.77 20.93
C GLY A 707 7.15 -31.86 20.71
N GLY A 708 6.88 -33.09 21.14
CA GLY A 708 7.72 -34.24 20.85
C GLY A 708 8.34 -34.87 22.10
N LEU A 709 9.65 -34.77 22.29
CA LEU A 709 10.39 -35.26 23.46
C LEU A 709 11.01 -34.09 24.23
N GLY A 710 10.69 -33.97 25.50
CA GLY A 710 11.22 -32.96 26.42
C GLY A 710 10.10 -32.07 26.93
N ASP A 711 10.41 -31.09 27.77
CA ASP A 711 9.38 -30.27 28.42
C ASP A 711 9.07 -29.06 27.52
N ASP A 712 7.98 -29.13 26.76
CA ASP A 712 7.65 -28.19 25.68
C ASP A 712 6.62 -27.12 26.11
N THR A 713 6.63 -25.97 25.43
CA THR A 713 5.62 -24.93 25.54
C THR A 713 4.99 -24.67 24.18
N LEU A 714 3.69 -24.95 24.06
CA LEU A 714 2.93 -24.85 22.81
C LEU A 714 1.77 -23.86 22.98
N ASP A 715 1.57 -23.00 22.00
CA ASP A 715 0.48 -22.00 21.94
C ASP A 715 -0.15 -22.03 20.54
N GLY A 716 -1.44 -22.34 20.42
CA GLY A 716 -2.16 -22.44 19.15
C GLY A 716 -2.43 -21.05 18.57
N GLY A 717 -3.11 -20.21 19.34
CA GLY A 717 -3.38 -18.83 18.99
C GLY A 717 -4.84 -18.62 18.56
N ASP A 718 -5.07 -17.99 17.41
CA ASP A 718 -6.40 -17.77 16.86
C ASP A 718 -6.72 -18.85 15.80
N GLY A 719 -7.72 -19.70 15.99
CA GLY A 719 -8.16 -20.71 15.03
C GLY A 719 -8.62 -22.01 15.69
N ASP A 720 -9.13 -22.98 14.91
CA ASP A 720 -9.46 -24.31 15.42
C ASP A 720 -8.20 -25.20 15.34
N ASP A 721 -7.41 -25.27 16.41
CA ASP A 721 -6.06 -25.85 16.41
C ASP A 721 -5.99 -27.32 16.84
N ILE A 722 -4.89 -27.99 16.48
CA ILE A 722 -4.57 -29.35 16.93
C ILE A 722 -3.18 -29.36 17.56
N LEU A 723 -3.11 -29.52 18.88
CA LEU A 723 -1.88 -29.49 19.66
C LEU A 723 -1.61 -30.81 20.39
N GLY A 724 -0.35 -31.24 20.39
CA GLY A 724 0.11 -32.39 21.15
C GLY A 724 1.46 -32.16 21.82
N GLY A 725 1.52 -32.16 23.15
CA GLY A 725 2.75 -32.00 23.94
C GLY A 725 3.76 -33.10 23.67
N GLY A 726 3.36 -34.36 23.88
CA GLY A 726 4.20 -35.52 23.55
C GLY A 726 4.72 -36.22 24.79
N PHE A 727 6.03 -36.22 25.00
CA PHE A 727 6.67 -36.81 26.18
C PHE A 727 7.43 -35.73 26.94
N GLY A 728 7.05 -35.45 28.18
CA GLY A 728 7.63 -34.36 28.94
C GLY A 728 6.63 -33.85 29.95
N ALA A 729 7.00 -32.86 30.74
CA ALA A 729 6.02 -32.05 31.44
C ALA A 729 5.74 -30.80 30.60
N ASP A 730 4.69 -30.87 29.79
CA ASP A 730 4.39 -29.92 28.73
C ASP A 730 3.42 -28.82 29.19
N SER A 731 3.50 -27.66 28.56
CA SER A 731 2.55 -26.55 28.73
C SER A 731 1.87 -26.27 27.39
N VAL A 732 0.59 -26.58 27.26
CA VAL A 732 -0.15 -26.48 25.99
C VAL A 732 -1.36 -25.56 26.13
N THR A 733 -1.46 -24.54 25.28
CA THR A 733 -2.61 -23.61 25.22
C THR A 733 -3.24 -23.69 23.83
N GLY A 734 -4.55 -23.93 23.75
CA GLY A 734 -5.32 -23.88 22.50
C GLY A 734 -5.43 -22.46 21.99
N GLY A 735 -6.15 -21.60 22.71
CA GLY A 735 -6.28 -20.19 22.39
C GLY A 735 -7.72 -19.84 22.09
N ALA A 736 -8.00 -19.28 20.92
CA ALA A 736 -9.34 -18.89 20.51
C ALA A 736 -9.81 -19.74 19.33
N GLY A 737 -10.84 -20.56 19.52
CA GLY A 737 -11.37 -21.47 18.52
C GLY A 737 -11.76 -22.79 19.17
N ASN A 738 -12.19 -23.79 18.38
CA ASN A 738 -12.53 -25.11 18.91
C ASN A 738 -11.33 -26.03 18.74
N ASP A 739 -10.56 -26.20 19.81
CA ASP A 739 -9.24 -26.79 19.76
C ASP A 739 -9.24 -28.27 20.14
N VAL A 740 -8.22 -28.98 19.67
CA VAL A 740 -7.90 -30.35 20.10
C VAL A 740 -6.55 -30.33 20.82
N VAL A 741 -6.58 -30.46 22.15
CA VAL A 741 -5.40 -30.35 23.01
C VAL A 741 -5.08 -31.69 23.66
N ALA A 742 -3.87 -32.20 23.48
CA ALA A 742 -3.39 -33.40 24.15
C ALA A 742 -2.05 -33.16 24.87
N GLY A 743 -1.97 -33.45 26.17
CA GLY A 743 -0.73 -33.36 26.95
C GLY A 743 0.26 -34.46 26.54
N GLY A 744 -0.13 -35.71 26.79
CA GLY A 744 0.64 -36.87 26.33
C GLY A 744 1.20 -37.67 27.50
N ALA A 745 2.50 -37.63 27.73
CA ALA A 745 3.15 -38.42 28.76
C ALA A 745 4.06 -37.59 29.65
N GLY A 746 3.62 -37.37 30.88
CA GLY A 746 4.28 -36.63 31.95
C GLY A 746 3.24 -35.77 32.66
N ASP A 747 3.66 -34.97 33.64
CA ASP A 747 2.71 -34.15 34.40
C ASP A 747 2.49 -32.82 33.64
N ASP A 748 1.42 -32.72 32.86
CA ASP A 748 1.20 -31.65 31.87
C ASP A 748 0.32 -30.51 32.41
N THR A 749 0.41 -29.32 31.80
CA THR A 749 -0.48 -28.17 32.04
C THR A 749 -1.18 -27.79 30.74
N LEU A 750 -2.50 -27.91 30.69
CA LEU A 750 -3.32 -27.74 29.48
C LEU A 750 -4.36 -26.63 29.69
N SER A 751 -4.55 -25.78 28.68
CA SER A 751 -5.61 -24.77 28.61
C SER A 751 -6.32 -24.88 27.26
N GLY A 752 -7.65 -24.97 27.25
CA GLY A 752 -8.48 -24.91 26.04
C GLY A 752 -8.54 -23.47 25.52
N GLY A 753 -9.24 -22.61 26.27
CA GLY A 753 -9.30 -21.17 26.00
C GLY A 753 -10.72 -20.73 25.67
N ASP A 754 -10.90 -19.98 24.58
CA ASP A 754 -12.23 -19.57 24.11
C ASP A 754 -12.73 -20.54 23.03
N GLY A 755 -13.79 -21.31 23.26
CA GLY A 755 -14.42 -22.17 22.25
C GLY A 755 -14.85 -23.52 22.82
N ASN A 756 -15.30 -24.45 21.98
CA ASN A 756 -15.72 -25.78 22.46
C ASN A 756 -14.58 -26.77 22.21
N ASP A 757 -13.81 -27.07 23.24
CA ASP A 757 -12.53 -27.75 23.12
C ASP A 757 -12.62 -29.24 23.41
N SER A 758 -11.67 -29.99 22.86
CA SER A 758 -11.53 -31.44 23.02
C SER A 758 -10.16 -31.75 23.63
N MET A 759 -10.13 -32.02 24.93
CA MET A 759 -8.89 -32.06 25.72
C MET A 759 -8.58 -33.44 26.31
N SER A 760 -7.31 -33.84 26.36
CA SER A 760 -6.86 -35.10 26.97
C SER A 760 -5.49 -34.98 27.66
N GLY A 761 -5.46 -35.09 28.99
CA GLY A 761 -4.21 -35.16 29.79
C GLY A 761 -3.38 -36.40 29.45
N SER A 762 -4.05 -37.55 29.32
CA SER A 762 -3.50 -38.84 28.93
C SER A 762 -2.72 -39.57 30.04
N PHE A 763 -1.42 -39.35 30.23
CA PHE A 763 -0.62 -40.06 31.25
C PHE A 763 0.17 -39.09 32.12
N GLY A 764 -0.14 -39.01 33.41
CA GLY A 764 0.59 -38.16 34.35
C GLY A 764 -0.37 -37.59 35.38
N ASN A 765 0.09 -36.70 36.25
CA ASN A 765 -0.84 -35.93 37.09
C ASN A 765 -1.00 -34.56 36.43
N ASP A 766 -2.08 -34.40 35.68
CA ASP A 766 -2.26 -33.27 34.77
C ASP A 766 -3.05 -32.13 35.42
N LEU A 767 -2.77 -30.90 35.01
CA LEU A 767 -3.56 -29.71 35.32
C LEU A 767 -4.26 -29.24 34.06
N ILE A 768 -5.59 -29.26 34.05
CA ILE A 768 -6.40 -28.96 32.87
C ILE A 768 -7.39 -27.83 33.19
N ASP A 769 -7.40 -26.80 32.35
CA ASP A 769 -8.34 -25.67 32.36
C ASP A 769 -9.10 -25.66 31.01
N GLY A 770 -10.42 -25.87 31.02
CA GLY A 770 -11.26 -25.88 29.82
C GLY A 770 -11.41 -24.47 29.22
N GLY A 771 -11.75 -23.50 30.07
CA GLY A 771 -11.96 -22.12 29.66
C GLY A 771 -13.45 -21.80 29.41
N GLU A 772 -13.76 -21.18 28.28
CA GLU A 772 -15.10 -20.73 27.91
C GLU A 772 -15.65 -21.54 26.74
N GLY A 773 -16.76 -22.25 26.92
CA GLY A 773 -17.47 -22.99 25.88
C GLY A 773 -17.85 -24.38 26.38
N ALA A 774 -18.42 -25.23 25.52
CA ALA A 774 -18.88 -26.56 25.94
C ALA A 774 -17.82 -27.62 25.60
N ASP A 775 -17.01 -27.99 26.60
CA ASP A 775 -15.78 -28.75 26.41
C ASP A 775 -15.96 -30.26 26.63
N ASP A 776 -15.12 -31.08 25.97
CA ASP A 776 -14.99 -32.53 26.20
C ASP A 776 -13.58 -32.84 26.75
N ILE A 777 -13.49 -33.06 28.06
CA ILE A 777 -12.23 -33.14 28.81
C ILE A 777 -12.02 -34.54 29.39
N GLY A 778 -10.86 -35.13 29.11
CA GLY A 778 -10.37 -36.36 29.76
C GLY A 778 -9.08 -36.15 30.54
N GLY A 779 -9.05 -36.44 31.84
CA GLY A 779 -7.82 -36.46 32.63
C GLY A 779 -6.88 -37.58 32.19
N GLY A 780 -7.39 -38.82 32.20
CA GLY A 780 -6.66 -39.98 31.68
C GLY A 780 -6.21 -40.90 32.80
N THR A 781 -4.91 -41.08 32.99
CA THR A 781 -4.37 -41.85 34.12
C THR A 781 -3.48 -40.96 34.95
N GLY A 782 -3.72 -40.88 36.26
CA GLY A 782 -3.08 -39.81 37.01
C GLY A 782 -3.62 -39.57 38.39
N GLN A 783 -3.43 -38.35 38.87
CA GLN A 783 -4.23 -37.70 39.88
C GLN A 783 -4.43 -36.30 39.32
N ASP A 784 -5.48 -36.13 38.54
CA ASP A 784 -5.63 -34.98 37.66
C ASP A 784 -6.41 -33.88 38.37
N THR A 785 -6.09 -32.63 38.05
CA THR A 785 -6.83 -31.46 38.51
C THR A 785 -7.46 -30.80 37.30
N ILE A 786 -8.79 -30.83 37.23
CA ILE A 786 -9.57 -30.36 36.09
C ILE A 786 -10.49 -29.23 36.55
N ASP A 787 -10.41 -28.09 35.89
CA ASP A 787 -11.39 -27.01 35.93
C ASP A 787 -12.01 -26.89 34.54
N ALA A 788 -13.30 -27.20 34.40
CA ALA A 788 -13.96 -27.19 33.10
C ALA A 788 -14.43 -25.79 32.67
N GLY A 789 -14.44 -24.81 33.60
CA GLY A 789 -14.70 -23.41 33.25
C GLY A 789 -16.19 -23.09 33.07
N ALA A 790 -16.56 -22.45 31.95
CA ALA A 790 -17.93 -21.98 31.71
C ALA A 790 -18.49 -22.63 30.45
N GLY A 791 -19.61 -23.35 30.54
CA GLY A 791 -19.93 -24.28 29.47
C GLY A 791 -21.18 -25.11 29.68
N ASN A 792 -21.22 -26.26 29.02
CA ASN A 792 -22.04 -27.40 29.45
C ASN A 792 -21.15 -28.60 29.16
N ASP A 793 -20.31 -28.94 30.11
CA ASP A 793 -19.07 -29.64 29.83
C ASP A 793 -19.22 -31.14 30.03
N SER A 794 -18.39 -31.90 29.35
CA SER A 794 -18.30 -33.36 29.44
C SER A 794 -16.93 -33.70 30.00
N VAL A 795 -16.85 -34.06 31.28
CA VAL A 795 -15.58 -34.28 31.97
C VAL A 795 -15.46 -35.71 32.46
N GLY A 796 -14.32 -36.34 32.20
CA GLY A 796 -13.91 -37.62 32.78
C GLY A 796 -12.54 -37.54 33.43
N GLY A 797 -12.44 -37.73 34.75
CA GLY A 797 -11.16 -37.80 35.46
C GLY A 797 -10.30 -38.98 34.99
N GLY A 798 -10.87 -40.18 35.02
CA GLY A 798 -10.25 -41.38 34.49
C GLY A 798 -9.77 -42.31 35.61
N GLU A 799 -8.51 -42.75 35.57
CA GLU A 799 -7.92 -43.56 36.64
C GLU A 799 -7.06 -42.68 37.53
N GLY A 800 -7.48 -42.38 38.75
CA GLY A 800 -6.74 -41.47 39.61
C GLY A 800 -7.52 -41.10 40.86
N ASP A 801 -6.85 -40.49 41.84
CA ASP A 801 -7.60 -39.75 42.87
C ASP A 801 -7.72 -38.31 42.32
N ASP A 802 -8.78 -38.03 41.55
CA ASP A 802 -8.89 -36.83 40.72
C ASP A 802 -9.66 -35.70 41.42
N SER A 803 -9.42 -34.45 41.00
CA SER A 803 -10.12 -33.25 41.46
C SER A 803 -10.78 -32.55 40.28
N ILE A 804 -12.11 -32.53 40.24
CA ILE A 804 -12.90 -31.99 39.13
C ILE A 804 -13.77 -30.83 39.61
N LEU A 805 -13.70 -29.70 38.93
CA LEU A 805 -14.62 -28.57 39.05
C LEU A 805 -15.37 -28.41 37.72
N GLY A 806 -16.70 -28.53 37.73
CA GLY A 806 -17.56 -28.35 36.55
C GLY A 806 -17.69 -26.90 36.13
N GLY A 807 -17.87 -25.99 37.09
CA GLY A 807 -17.89 -24.56 36.83
C GLY A 807 -19.30 -24.03 36.54
N ASP A 808 -19.45 -23.11 35.59
CA ASP A 808 -20.77 -22.57 35.21
C ASP A 808 -21.34 -23.42 34.06
N GLY A 809 -22.54 -24.02 34.17
CA GLY A 809 -22.97 -24.93 33.11
C GLY A 809 -24.01 -25.95 33.53
N ASN A 810 -24.51 -26.77 32.61
CA ASN A 810 -25.15 -28.02 33.01
C ASN A 810 -24.23 -29.16 32.59
N ASP A 811 -23.43 -29.64 33.52
CA ASP A 811 -22.26 -30.44 33.19
C ASP A 811 -22.53 -31.92 33.36
N PHE A 812 -21.76 -32.72 32.64
CA PHE A 812 -21.69 -34.16 32.79
C PHE A 812 -20.31 -34.53 33.34
N LEU A 813 -20.25 -34.88 34.61
CA LEU A 813 -19.00 -35.12 35.32
C LEU A 813 -18.87 -36.60 35.70
N ALA A 814 -17.75 -37.21 35.34
CA ALA A 814 -17.39 -38.56 35.73
C ALA A 814 -16.02 -38.59 36.41
N GLY A 815 -15.96 -39.02 37.68
CA GLY A 815 -14.68 -39.17 38.40
C GLY A 815 -13.84 -40.29 37.79
N GLY A 816 -14.42 -41.49 37.79
CA GLY A 816 -13.84 -42.65 37.14
C GLY A 816 -13.47 -43.71 38.15
N GLY A 817 -12.19 -43.96 38.37
CA GLY A 817 -11.70 -44.98 39.28
C GLY A 817 -10.77 -44.43 40.34
N ARG A 818 -10.95 -44.92 41.57
CA ARG A 818 -10.34 -44.49 42.85
C ARG A 818 -11.12 -43.31 43.44
N ASN A 819 -10.51 -42.55 44.37
CA ASN A 819 -11.27 -41.66 45.24
C ASN A 819 -11.20 -40.23 44.72
N ASP A 820 -12.32 -39.77 44.18
CA ASP A 820 -12.38 -38.49 43.49
C ASP A 820 -13.01 -37.39 44.36
N THR A 821 -12.64 -36.15 44.06
CA THR A 821 -13.31 -34.94 44.58
C THR A 821 -13.95 -34.20 43.42
N ILE A 822 -15.27 -34.07 43.43
CA ILE A 822 -16.03 -33.45 42.34
C ILE A 822 -16.89 -32.32 42.89
N ASP A 823 -16.86 -31.16 42.24
CA ASP A 823 -17.74 -30.03 42.49
C ASP A 823 -18.45 -29.66 41.17
N GLY A 824 -19.78 -29.79 41.13
CA GLY A 824 -20.60 -29.47 39.96
C GLY A 824 -20.59 -27.98 39.62
N GLY A 825 -20.50 -27.10 40.62
CA GLY A 825 -20.53 -25.67 40.39
C GLY A 825 -21.94 -25.13 40.22
N ALA A 826 -22.25 -24.50 39.09
CA ALA A 826 -23.47 -23.75 38.87
C ALA A 826 -24.25 -24.22 37.64
N GLY A 827 -25.27 -25.02 37.86
CA GLY A 827 -26.38 -25.25 36.95
C GLY A 827 -27.07 -26.55 37.29
N ASN A 828 -27.41 -27.39 36.31
CA ASN A 828 -28.11 -28.65 36.61
C ASN A 828 -27.23 -29.81 36.20
N ASP A 829 -26.40 -30.26 37.13
CA ASP A 829 -25.26 -31.11 36.79
C ASP A 829 -25.61 -32.58 36.93
N THR A 830 -24.98 -33.42 36.13
CA THR A 830 -25.11 -34.88 36.18
C THR A 830 -23.77 -35.48 36.58
N ILE A 831 -23.69 -35.98 37.80
CA ILE A 831 -22.42 -36.39 38.40
C ILE A 831 -22.41 -37.89 38.66
N ASN A 832 -21.42 -38.60 38.11
CA ASN A 832 -21.13 -40.01 38.33
C ASN A 832 -19.69 -40.18 38.80
N ALA A 833 -19.47 -40.15 40.11
CA ALA A 833 -18.10 -40.24 40.65
C ALA A 833 -17.39 -41.57 40.34
N GLY A 834 -18.14 -42.66 40.13
CA GLY A 834 -17.57 -43.91 39.66
C GLY A 834 -17.20 -44.86 40.78
N ALA A 835 -15.98 -45.39 40.77
CA ALA A 835 -15.53 -46.48 41.63
C ALA A 835 -14.58 -45.99 42.71
N GLY A 836 -15.02 -45.82 43.96
CA GLY A 836 -14.19 -45.08 44.90
C GLY A 836 -14.79 -44.86 46.27
N ASN A 837 -14.17 -43.97 47.04
CA ASN A 837 -14.83 -43.32 48.17
C ASN A 837 -14.81 -41.84 47.87
N ASP A 838 -15.84 -41.39 47.16
CA ASP A 838 -15.78 -40.08 46.51
C ASP A 838 -16.37 -38.98 47.38
N VAL A 839 -15.93 -37.75 47.15
CA VAL A 839 -16.49 -36.55 47.78
C VAL A 839 -17.09 -35.69 46.68
N ILE A 840 -18.40 -35.47 46.75
CA ILE A 840 -19.18 -34.85 45.69
C ILE A 840 -19.90 -33.64 46.25
N THR A 841 -19.86 -32.54 45.51
CA THR A 841 -20.64 -31.32 45.73
C THR A 841 -21.44 -31.08 44.45
N GLY A 842 -22.76 -30.93 44.54
CA GLY A 842 -23.60 -30.58 43.39
C GLY A 842 -23.49 -29.09 43.06
N GLY A 843 -23.44 -28.24 44.08
CA GLY A 843 -23.35 -26.79 43.92
C GLY A 843 -24.72 -26.14 43.87
N THR A 844 -24.94 -25.25 42.90
CA THR A 844 -26.22 -24.53 42.76
C THR A 844 -27.00 -24.99 41.55
N GLY A 845 -28.28 -25.29 41.76
CA GLY A 845 -29.24 -25.65 40.73
C GLY A 845 -29.78 -27.04 41.00
N ALA A 846 -30.29 -27.75 39.99
CA ALA A 846 -30.99 -29.03 40.20
C ALA A 846 -30.15 -30.20 39.72
N ASP A 847 -29.41 -30.80 40.64
CA ASP A 847 -28.36 -31.75 40.30
C ASP A 847 -28.85 -33.20 40.33
N GLN A 848 -28.17 -34.06 39.59
CA GLN A 848 -28.42 -35.48 39.53
C GLN A 848 -27.17 -36.28 39.88
N PHE A 849 -27.21 -36.94 41.04
CA PHE A 849 -26.19 -37.88 41.47
C PHE A 849 -26.49 -39.28 40.90
N VAL A 850 -25.61 -39.76 40.03
CA VAL A 850 -25.75 -41.00 39.26
C VAL A 850 -24.93 -42.10 39.92
N PHE A 851 -25.59 -43.22 40.24
CA PHE A 851 -24.93 -44.44 40.69
C PHE A 851 -25.29 -45.60 39.77
N SER A 852 -24.36 -45.94 38.87
CA SER A 852 -24.54 -47.00 37.87
C SER A 852 -23.89 -48.34 38.23
N ALA A 853 -22.80 -48.32 39.00
CA ALA A 853 -22.07 -49.49 39.46
C ALA A 853 -21.77 -49.37 40.96
N PHE A 854 -21.47 -50.49 41.62
CA PHE A 854 -21.19 -50.57 43.04
C PHE A 854 -20.11 -51.65 43.27
N PHE A 855 -18.92 -51.25 43.68
CA PHE A 855 -17.79 -52.14 43.98
C PHE A 855 -17.68 -52.38 45.49
N ASP A 856 -17.25 -53.57 45.91
CA ASP A 856 -17.32 -53.96 47.33
C ASP A 856 -16.52 -53.02 48.26
N GLY A 857 -17.23 -52.27 49.11
CA GLY A 857 -16.64 -51.52 50.22
C GLY A 857 -16.54 -50.00 50.02
N GLU A 858 -17.22 -49.47 49.00
CA GLU A 858 -17.28 -48.04 48.69
C GLU A 858 -18.12 -47.25 49.69
N ALA A 859 -17.70 -46.01 49.92
CA ALA A 859 -18.28 -45.08 50.85
C ALA A 859 -18.19 -43.63 50.34
N ASP A 860 -19.22 -43.18 49.63
CA ASP A 860 -19.27 -41.86 49.02
C ASP A 860 -19.90 -40.83 49.95
N VAL A 861 -19.54 -39.56 49.75
CA VAL A 861 -20.04 -38.41 50.51
C VAL A 861 -20.55 -37.35 49.55
N ILE A 862 -21.80 -36.95 49.71
CA ILE A 862 -22.39 -35.78 49.04
C ILE A 862 -22.49 -34.66 50.07
N THR A 863 -21.81 -33.54 49.81
CA THR A 863 -21.60 -32.48 50.80
C THR A 863 -22.73 -31.44 50.83
N ASP A 864 -23.45 -31.29 49.72
CA ASP A 864 -24.65 -30.47 49.58
C ASP A 864 -25.72 -31.20 48.78
N PHE A 865 -26.92 -31.24 49.35
CA PHE A 865 -28.10 -31.79 48.69
C PHE A 865 -29.30 -30.94 49.08
N GLU A 866 -29.95 -30.34 48.10
CA GLU A 866 -31.15 -29.53 48.24
C GLU A 866 -32.42 -30.38 48.00
N ASP A 867 -33.08 -30.73 49.11
CA ASP A 867 -34.36 -31.46 49.13
C ASP A 867 -35.43 -30.78 48.24
N GLY A 868 -35.97 -31.53 47.29
CA GLY A 868 -36.97 -31.10 46.33
C GLY A 868 -36.43 -30.36 45.11
N LEU A 869 -35.10 -30.24 44.99
CA LEU A 869 -34.40 -29.72 43.81
C LEU A 869 -33.52 -30.82 43.20
N ASP A 870 -32.63 -31.40 44.01
CA ASP A 870 -31.67 -32.42 43.59
C ASP A 870 -32.28 -33.81 43.54
N SER A 871 -31.62 -34.71 42.81
CA SER A 871 -32.11 -36.06 42.58
C SER A 871 -31.01 -37.11 42.52
N PHE A 872 -31.41 -38.35 42.73
CA PHE A 872 -30.59 -39.54 42.59
C PHE A 872 -31.06 -40.37 41.41
N PHE A 873 -30.13 -40.81 40.57
CA PHE A 873 -30.36 -41.82 39.56
C PHE A 873 -29.63 -43.11 39.90
N ILE A 874 -30.39 -44.17 40.21
CA ILE A 874 -29.82 -45.47 40.60
C ILE A 874 -30.14 -46.52 39.53
N ARG A 875 -29.11 -47.10 38.89
CA ARG A 875 -29.34 -48.25 37.99
C ARG A 875 -29.61 -49.51 38.79
N ARG A 876 -30.65 -50.25 38.40
CA ARG A 876 -31.02 -51.50 39.07
C ARG A 876 -30.10 -52.65 38.77
N PHE A 877 -29.49 -52.64 37.58
CA PHE A 877 -28.49 -53.61 37.16
C PHE A 877 -27.25 -52.86 36.73
N ASP A 878 -26.10 -53.32 37.19
CA ASP A 878 -24.80 -52.92 36.69
C ASP A 878 -24.77 -53.18 35.16
N PRO A 879 -24.49 -52.16 34.35
CA PRO A 879 -24.51 -52.27 32.90
C PRO A 879 -23.41 -53.19 32.34
N ASP A 880 -22.30 -53.34 33.04
CA ASP A 880 -21.14 -54.10 32.59
C ASP A 880 -21.20 -55.55 33.06
N THR A 881 -21.62 -55.78 34.30
CA THR A 881 -21.66 -57.12 34.90
C THR A 881 -23.04 -57.78 34.83
N GLY A 882 -24.11 -57.00 34.68
CA GLY A 882 -25.50 -57.46 34.75
C GLY A 882 -25.94 -57.87 36.16
N VAL A 883 -25.14 -57.58 37.19
CA VAL A 883 -25.48 -57.85 38.59
C VAL A 883 -26.58 -56.91 39.05
N GLU A 884 -27.55 -57.41 39.82
CA GLU A 884 -28.64 -56.59 40.37
C GLU A 884 -28.12 -55.77 41.57
N ASN A 885 -28.07 -54.44 41.42
CA ASN A 885 -27.64 -53.50 42.47
C ASN A 885 -28.67 -53.36 43.58
N ILE A 886 -29.96 -53.34 43.21
CA ILE A 886 -31.07 -53.17 44.16
C ILE A 886 -32.37 -53.82 43.68
N ASN A 887 -33.07 -54.48 44.60
CA ASN A 887 -34.33 -55.19 44.34
C ASN A 887 -35.46 -54.65 45.23
N ASN A 888 -36.61 -54.27 44.65
CA ASN A 888 -37.76 -53.73 45.39
C ASN A 888 -38.73 -54.79 45.95
N GLY A 889 -38.44 -56.08 45.74
CA GLY A 889 -39.33 -57.20 46.11
C GLY A 889 -40.71 -57.14 45.44
N GLY A 890 -40.86 -56.40 44.34
CA GLY A 890 -42.13 -56.18 43.63
C GLY A 890 -43.01 -55.05 44.18
N ASN A 891 -42.51 -54.17 45.05
CA ASN A 891 -43.31 -53.14 45.75
C ASN A 891 -43.34 -51.76 45.06
N GLY A 892 -43.11 -51.70 43.75
CA GLY A 892 -43.05 -50.42 43.02
C GLY A 892 -41.87 -49.55 43.45
N LEU A 893 -41.98 -48.23 43.26
CA LEU A 893 -40.89 -47.27 43.50
C LEU A 893 -40.51 -47.17 44.98
N ALA A 894 -41.51 -47.05 45.88
CA ALA A 894 -41.29 -47.00 47.33
C ALA A 894 -40.59 -48.26 47.90
N GLY A 895 -40.70 -49.39 47.20
CA GLY A 895 -39.98 -50.61 47.55
C GLY A 895 -38.47 -50.50 47.37
N PHE A 896 -37.99 -49.73 46.39
CA PHE A 896 -36.57 -49.48 46.18
C PHE A 896 -36.00 -48.58 47.29
N VAL A 897 -36.66 -47.46 47.59
CA VAL A 897 -36.24 -46.55 48.68
C VAL A 897 -36.20 -47.28 50.03
N THR A 898 -37.17 -48.16 50.31
CA THR A 898 -37.14 -49.00 51.52
C THR A 898 -35.94 -49.94 51.54
N ALA A 899 -35.55 -50.49 50.38
CA ALA A 899 -34.43 -51.42 50.26
C ALA A 899 -33.07 -50.72 50.47
N MET A 900 -32.98 -49.40 50.27
CA MET A 900 -31.77 -48.61 50.51
C MET A 900 -31.45 -48.40 52.01
N ASN A 901 -32.36 -48.76 52.93
CA ASN A 901 -32.17 -48.65 54.38
C ASN A 901 -31.61 -47.28 54.83
N ILE A 902 -32.25 -46.19 54.38
CA ILE A 902 -31.83 -44.82 54.70
C ILE A 902 -31.99 -44.55 56.20
N VAL A 903 -30.92 -44.16 56.88
CA VAL A 903 -30.87 -43.90 58.34
C VAL A 903 -30.13 -42.62 58.67
N ASP A 904 -30.55 -41.93 59.72
CA ASP A 904 -29.79 -40.78 60.25
C ASP A 904 -28.51 -41.27 60.95
N VAL A 905 -27.38 -40.68 60.58
CA VAL A 905 -26.07 -40.91 61.20
C VAL A 905 -25.47 -39.57 61.67
N ALA A 906 -24.24 -39.59 62.19
CA ALA A 906 -23.53 -38.35 62.47
C ALA A 906 -23.08 -37.73 61.14
N GLY A 907 -23.54 -36.51 60.83
CA GLY A 907 -23.21 -35.79 59.60
C GLY A 907 -24.40 -35.55 58.67
N GLY A 908 -25.32 -36.52 58.59
CA GLY A 908 -26.52 -36.42 57.76
C GLY A 908 -27.27 -37.74 57.60
N ALA A 909 -27.82 -37.98 56.41
CA ALA A 909 -28.54 -39.20 56.05
C ALA A 909 -27.61 -40.18 55.33
N GLN A 910 -27.58 -41.44 55.77
CA GLN A 910 -26.80 -42.49 55.11
C GLN A 910 -27.73 -43.50 54.45
N MET A 911 -27.51 -43.77 53.16
CA MET A 911 -28.18 -44.83 52.41
C MET A 911 -27.21 -45.99 52.14
N THR A 912 -27.74 -47.18 51.86
CA THR A 912 -26.96 -48.39 51.59
C THR A 912 -27.49 -49.11 50.36
N VAL A 913 -26.65 -49.27 49.33
CA VAL A 913 -26.99 -49.98 48.10
C VAL A 913 -25.94 -51.06 47.86
N ASN A 914 -26.38 -52.29 47.63
CA ASN A 914 -25.52 -53.47 47.45
C ASN A 914 -24.40 -53.68 48.52
N GLY A 915 -24.48 -53.04 49.68
CA GLY A 915 -23.45 -53.12 50.73
C GLY A 915 -22.53 -51.90 50.83
N ASN A 916 -22.58 -51.00 49.84
CA ASN A 916 -21.88 -49.71 49.82
C ASN A 916 -22.72 -48.62 50.47
N THR A 917 -22.08 -47.57 50.92
CA THR A 917 -22.75 -46.49 51.66
C THR A 917 -22.59 -45.15 50.97
N ILE A 918 -23.66 -44.36 50.92
CA ILE A 918 -23.61 -42.98 50.47
C ILE A 918 -24.09 -42.11 51.63
N LEU A 919 -23.24 -41.21 52.12
CA LEU A 919 -23.56 -40.22 53.14
C LEU A 919 -23.95 -38.91 52.45
N VAL A 920 -25.15 -38.43 52.73
CA VAL A 920 -25.61 -37.10 52.29
C VAL A 920 -25.58 -36.18 53.49
N GLU A 921 -24.66 -35.22 53.50
CA GLU A 921 -24.47 -34.31 54.62
C GLU A 921 -25.59 -33.27 54.71
N GLY A 922 -25.77 -32.69 55.90
CA GLY A 922 -26.68 -31.55 56.09
C GLY A 922 -28.19 -31.86 56.07
N ILE A 923 -28.60 -33.03 55.57
CA ILE A 923 -30.01 -33.47 55.51
C ILE A 923 -30.33 -34.62 56.47
N THR A 924 -31.62 -34.87 56.69
CA THR A 924 -32.12 -36.00 57.47
C THR A 924 -32.70 -37.10 56.57
N ALA A 925 -32.70 -38.34 57.05
CA ALA A 925 -33.27 -39.49 56.32
C ALA A 925 -34.76 -39.32 55.98
N ALA A 926 -35.48 -38.43 56.66
CA ALA A 926 -36.88 -38.13 56.39
C ALA A 926 -37.10 -37.18 55.20
N GLN A 927 -36.04 -36.47 54.76
CA GLN A 927 -36.08 -35.56 53.61
C GLN A 927 -35.82 -36.29 52.30
N LEU A 928 -35.12 -37.44 52.33
CA LEU A 928 -34.99 -38.33 51.17
C LEU A 928 -36.28 -39.14 50.99
N THR A 929 -37.17 -38.62 50.16
CA THR A 929 -38.47 -39.21 49.83
C THR A 929 -38.40 -40.09 48.59
N VAL A 930 -39.53 -40.43 47.98
CA VAL A 930 -39.58 -41.25 46.76
C VAL A 930 -39.43 -40.39 45.50
N ASP A 931 -39.67 -39.08 45.63
CA ASP A 931 -39.64 -38.15 44.50
C ASP A 931 -38.19 -37.76 44.13
N ASP A 932 -37.25 -37.92 45.07
CA ASP A 932 -35.82 -37.65 44.89
C ASP A 932 -35.09 -38.78 44.13
N PHE A 933 -35.76 -39.90 43.82
CA PHE A 933 -35.11 -41.07 43.22
C PHE A 933 -35.74 -41.50 41.90
N THR A 934 -34.87 -41.68 40.91
CA THR A 934 -35.19 -42.37 39.66
C THR A 934 -34.44 -43.71 39.59
N PHE A 935 -35.11 -44.75 39.12
CA PHE A 935 -34.52 -46.09 38.94
C PHE A 935 -34.74 -46.59 37.51
N LEU A 936 -33.68 -47.09 36.87
CA LEU A 936 -33.74 -47.74 35.56
C LEU A 936 -33.47 -49.25 35.64
#